data_AF-A0A7S8HZX7-F1
#
_entry.id   AF-A0A7S8HZX7-F1
#
_cell.length_a   1.000
_cell.length_b   1.000
_cell.length_c   1.000
_cell.angle_alpha   90.00
_cell.angle_beta   90.00
_cell.angle_gamma   90.00
#
_symmetry.space_group_name_H-M   'P 1'
#
loop_
_entity.id
_entity.type
_entity.pdbx_description
1 polymer ?
#
loop_
_entity_poly.entity_id
_entity_poly.type
_entity_poly.pdbx_seq_one_letter_code
_entity_poly.pdbx_strand_id
1 'polypeptide(L)'
;MKEIAETKLGKKVEKAVITVPAYFNDNQRQATKDAGSIAGLNVLRIINEPTAAAIAYGLGAGKSEKERNVLIYDLGGGTFDVSLLNIQGGVFTVKATAGDTHLGGQDFDTNLLDHCKKEFGRKTKYCQSWLPYLPSVGYLLPVIASTAQYSPSCLNLYRTSVLWTGSGTQNLHSLHSPSQPSTMARSDAPSTDLTRLILLLCWSLLNIQSYIHPTFTTTISSYSTLSALVELAQLTFCPGLFSTICMPAPPNYAWFKSLPSHCPKNSWGIYVLVLEKPGCTPYIYIGSGTASKQGVSARFNGHRTGNACPHYVLKAKRDGYTITHMALLVLCPIPALDQIPRLRVLLLLLLEAAFTCIFWSLRRRDTPHGIEYLAPWSVDSYPWDGLCSHSPLLDSAQVRPGDLNLTPEQLNQAAAIIKDKNRIYQSNYGRAQRANPTPEYTASRKAVNQRAVPKTKAREQAAIANKTYHCSVCNVSCRNASDLRAHLKTKRHLKKTEMGDDDYNCELCKDLSGDARALRRLRTACERAKRTLSSGAQATIEIDSLFDGEDFTMSITRARFEDLNAKAFSGTIEPVAQVLKDAAIEKKAVDEIVLVGGSTRIPKIQKLLSEFFDGKKLEKSINPDEAVAYGAAVQAGILSGKATSAETADLLLLDVVPLSLGVAMEGNIFASVVPRGTTCPTLKKRTFTTVADNQQTVQFPVYQGERTNCEDNTSLGEFTLAPIPPMRAGEAVLECVFEVDVNGILKVTATEKTSGRSANITISNSVGKLTTDEIEKMVNDAEQFKSNDDAFQKKFEAKQQLESYIGRVEEIVSDPTLSLKLKRNQKEKIESTISDAMATLEISESTAEDLKKQELALKRLVTKAMSSR
;
A
#
# COMPACT_ATOMS: atom_id res chain seq x y z
N MET A 1 -6.37 14.52 30.62
CA MET A 1 -6.74 13.48 31.63
C MET A 1 -6.72 14.01 33.06
N LYS A 2 -5.57 14.48 33.59
CA LYS A 2 -5.48 15.08 34.94
C LYS A 2 -6.60 16.10 35.20
N GLU A 3 -6.76 17.09 34.33
CA GLU A 3 -7.76 18.15 34.48
C GLU A 3 -9.19 17.60 34.52
N ILE A 4 -9.51 16.58 33.70
CA ILE A 4 -10.83 15.91 33.73
C ILE A 4 -11.09 15.28 35.11
N ALA A 5 -10.07 14.67 35.73
CA ALA A 5 -10.18 14.14 37.09
C ALA A 5 -10.29 15.28 38.13
N GLU A 6 -9.54 16.37 37.98
CA GLU A 6 -9.61 17.55 38.87
C GLU A 6 -10.99 18.21 38.82
N THR A 7 -11.55 18.43 37.62
CA THR A 7 -12.92 18.92 37.42
C THR A 7 -13.95 17.98 38.03
N LYS A 8 -13.79 16.65 37.87
CA LYS A 8 -14.74 15.67 38.40
C LYS A 8 -14.69 15.54 39.93
N LEU A 9 -13.51 15.72 40.53
CA LEU A 9 -13.28 15.65 41.98
C LEU A 9 -13.44 17.00 42.70
N GLY A 10 -13.48 18.11 41.96
CA GLY A 10 -13.49 19.47 42.49
C GLY A 10 -12.22 19.85 43.27
N LYS A 11 -11.10 19.14 43.03
CA LYS A 11 -9.85 19.25 43.79
C LYS A 11 -8.65 18.95 42.91
N LYS A 12 -7.51 19.61 43.19
CA LYS A 12 -6.23 19.36 42.52
C LYS A 12 -5.75 17.92 42.72
N VAL A 13 -5.20 17.31 41.68
CA VAL A 13 -4.63 15.96 41.68
C VAL A 13 -3.13 16.08 41.57
N GLU A 14 -2.43 15.80 42.66
CA GLU A 14 -0.97 15.98 42.78
C GLU A 14 -0.18 14.68 42.69
N LYS A 15 -0.83 13.53 42.88
CA LYS A 15 -0.22 12.22 43.01
C LYS A 15 -0.99 11.19 42.19
N ALA A 16 -0.27 10.30 41.51
CA ALA A 16 -0.85 9.24 40.70
C ALA A 16 -0.05 7.93 40.82
N VAL A 17 -0.72 6.81 40.60
CA VAL A 17 -0.08 5.54 40.18
C VAL A 17 -0.45 5.35 38.73
N ILE A 18 0.53 4.98 37.89
CA ILE A 18 0.33 4.83 36.45
C ILE A 18 0.56 3.37 36.08
N THR A 19 -0.35 2.81 35.28
CA THR A 19 -0.24 1.46 34.73
C THR A 19 0.51 1.50 33.39
N VAL A 20 1.30 0.46 33.13
CA VAL A 20 1.99 0.24 31.84
C VAL A 20 1.86 -1.22 31.39
N PRO A 21 1.90 -1.51 30.08
CA PRO A 21 2.01 -2.87 29.57
C PRO A 21 3.18 -3.62 30.21
N ALA A 22 3.04 -4.94 30.42
CA ALA A 22 4.04 -5.68 31.20
C ALA A 22 5.43 -5.62 30.55
N TYR A 23 5.49 -5.60 29.21
CA TYR A 23 6.71 -5.52 28.43
C TYR A 23 7.33 -4.13 28.27
N PHE A 24 6.80 -3.10 28.94
CA PHE A 24 7.47 -1.80 28.94
C PHE A 24 8.90 -1.94 29.44
N ASN A 25 9.85 -1.55 28.58
CA ASN A 25 11.27 -1.54 28.88
C ASN A 25 11.60 -0.38 29.84
N ASP A 26 12.82 -0.38 30.37
CA ASP A 26 13.28 0.63 31.33
C ASP A 26 13.09 2.07 30.80
N ASN A 27 13.45 2.31 29.53
CA ASN A 27 13.34 3.60 28.88
C ASN A 27 11.88 4.09 28.79
N GLN A 28 10.93 3.21 28.46
CA GLN A 28 9.51 3.52 28.39
C GLN A 28 8.90 3.78 29.77
N ARG A 29 9.34 3.05 30.81
CA ARG A 29 8.91 3.29 32.21
C ARG A 29 9.39 4.65 32.70
N GLN A 30 10.67 4.98 32.47
CA GLN A 30 11.22 6.28 32.83
C GLN A 30 10.49 7.41 32.08
N ALA A 31 10.32 7.31 30.76
CA ALA A 31 9.57 8.30 29.98
C ALA A 31 8.12 8.49 30.45
N THR A 32 7.47 7.44 30.97
CA THR A 32 6.13 7.52 31.57
C THR A 32 6.15 8.30 32.89
N LYS A 33 7.20 8.14 33.70
CA LYS A 33 7.43 8.89 34.95
C LYS A 33 7.72 10.37 34.66
N ASP A 34 8.53 10.65 33.64
CA ASP A 34 8.88 11.99 33.20
C ASP A 34 7.66 12.72 32.63
N ALA A 35 6.87 12.06 31.77
CA ALA A 35 5.60 12.60 31.27
C ALA A 35 4.59 12.89 32.39
N GLY A 36 4.54 12.05 33.43
CA GLY A 36 3.75 12.33 34.64
C GLY A 36 4.24 13.59 35.35
N SER A 37 5.56 13.76 35.48
CA SER A 37 6.19 14.92 36.10
C SER A 37 5.92 16.21 35.30
N ILE A 38 6.01 16.15 33.97
CA ILE A 38 5.66 17.26 33.04
C ILE A 38 4.18 17.64 33.17
N ALA A 39 3.28 16.68 33.38
CA ALA A 39 1.86 16.94 33.68
C ALA A 39 1.61 17.46 35.11
N GLY A 40 2.66 17.69 35.90
CA GLY A 40 2.58 18.10 37.31
C GLY A 40 1.95 17.03 38.20
N LEU A 41 2.27 15.76 37.97
CA LEU A 41 1.88 14.61 38.80
C LEU A 41 3.12 13.97 39.42
N ASN A 42 3.12 13.83 40.74
CA ASN A 42 4.05 12.94 41.43
C ASN A 42 3.62 11.48 41.21
N VAL A 43 4.34 10.78 40.33
CA VAL A 43 4.12 9.36 40.02
C VAL A 43 4.66 8.51 41.18
N LEU A 44 3.78 8.11 42.10
CA LEU A 44 4.10 7.36 43.32
C LEU A 44 4.65 5.97 43.02
N ARG A 45 4.10 5.31 42.00
CA ARG A 45 4.54 4.00 41.51
C ARG A 45 4.10 3.81 40.05
N ILE A 46 4.91 3.08 39.29
CA ILE A 46 4.51 2.44 38.04
C ILE A 46 4.19 0.97 38.34
N ILE A 47 3.05 0.48 37.89
CA ILE A 47 2.63 -0.93 38.03
C ILE A 47 2.30 -1.53 36.67
N ASN A 48 2.44 -2.85 36.51
CA ASN A 48 2.04 -3.51 35.28
C ASN A 48 0.50 -3.60 35.19
N GLU A 49 -0.06 -3.43 33.98
CA GLU A 49 -1.50 -3.53 33.69
C GLU A 49 -2.15 -4.84 34.20
N PRO A 50 -1.63 -6.05 33.87
CA PRO A 50 -2.21 -7.29 34.38
C PRO A 50 -2.11 -7.41 35.91
N THR A 51 -1.05 -6.86 36.51
CA THR A 51 -0.87 -6.79 37.96
C THR A 51 -1.91 -5.88 38.62
N ALA A 52 -2.26 -4.75 37.99
CA ALA A 52 -3.33 -3.87 38.44
C ALA A 52 -4.71 -4.53 38.32
N ALA A 53 -4.99 -5.21 37.22
CA ALA A 53 -6.24 -5.94 37.06
C ALA A 53 -6.38 -7.11 38.07
N ALA A 54 -5.28 -7.77 38.43
CA ALA A 54 -5.26 -8.77 39.49
C ALA A 54 -5.63 -8.18 40.86
N ILE A 55 -5.18 -6.96 41.20
CA ILE A 55 -5.60 -6.24 42.42
C ILE A 55 -7.12 -6.00 42.41
N ALA A 56 -7.67 -5.52 41.28
CA ALA A 56 -9.10 -5.25 41.15
C ALA A 56 -9.96 -6.52 41.31
N TYR A 57 -9.52 -7.63 40.71
CA TYR A 57 -10.14 -8.94 40.90
C TYR A 57 -10.01 -9.43 42.36
N GLY A 58 -8.81 -9.39 42.94
CA GLY A 58 -8.54 -9.99 44.26
C GLY A 58 -9.24 -9.28 45.42
N LEU A 59 -9.49 -7.96 45.31
CA LEU A 59 -10.36 -7.26 46.25
C LEU A 59 -11.82 -7.67 46.10
N GLY A 60 -12.33 -7.81 44.87
CA GLY A 60 -13.70 -8.24 44.61
C GLY A 60 -14.01 -9.69 45.02
N ALA A 61 -12.99 -10.56 45.03
CA ALA A 61 -13.11 -11.97 45.39
C ALA A 61 -13.04 -12.25 46.92
N GLY A 62 -12.66 -11.26 47.74
CA GLY A 62 -12.48 -11.40 49.18
C GLY A 62 -11.19 -12.13 49.59
N LYS A 63 -10.75 -11.93 50.85
CA LYS A 63 -9.53 -12.58 51.37
C LYS A 63 -9.72 -14.08 51.51
N SER A 64 -8.76 -14.84 50.98
CA SER A 64 -8.70 -16.30 51.00
C SER A 64 -7.27 -16.74 51.36
N GLU A 65 -7.12 -17.55 52.40
CA GLU A 65 -5.82 -18.17 52.75
C GLU A 65 -5.44 -19.31 51.79
N LYS A 66 -6.43 -19.89 51.10
CA LYS A 66 -6.19 -20.87 50.04
C LYS A 66 -5.49 -20.17 48.86
N GLU A 67 -4.30 -20.65 48.53
CA GLU A 67 -3.53 -20.32 47.33
C GLU A 67 -4.38 -20.54 46.06
N ARG A 68 -4.32 -19.58 45.13
CA ARG A 68 -4.96 -19.67 43.80
C ARG A 68 -4.01 -19.22 42.71
N ASN A 69 -3.97 -19.96 41.60
CA ASN A 69 -3.30 -19.55 40.37
C ASN A 69 -4.32 -18.89 39.44
N VAL A 70 -4.20 -17.57 39.26
CA VAL A 70 -5.12 -16.76 38.47
C VAL A 70 -4.41 -16.28 37.21
N LEU A 71 -4.96 -16.62 36.05
CA LEU A 71 -4.47 -16.13 34.77
C LEU A 71 -5.23 -14.85 34.38
N ILE A 72 -4.51 -13.75 34.25
CA ILE A 72 -5.02 -12.49 33.70
C ILE A 72 -4.78 -12.50 32.21
N TYR A 73 -5.85 -12.34 31.44
CA TYR A 73 -5.83 -12.23 29.98
C TYR A 73 -6.26 -10.82 29.60
N ASP A 74 -5.30 -9.96 29.27
CA ASP A 74 -5.53 -8.56 28.92
C ASP A 74 -5.37 -8.35 27.41
N LEU A 75 -6.49 -8.13 26.72
CA LEU A 75 -6.52 -7.87 25.27
C LEU A 75 -7.07 -6.46 25.03
N GLY A 76 -6.14 -5.52 24.93
CA GLY A 76 -6.42 -4.09 24.81
C GLY A 76 -6.68 -3.63 23.37
N GLY A 77 -6.34 -2.36 23.14
CA GLY A 77 -6.45 -1.71 21.83
C GLY A 77 -5.26 -1.99 20.91
N GLY A 78 -4.03 -1.94 21.42
CA GLY A 78 -2.81 -2.14 20.62
C GLY A 78 -1.84 -3.20 21.16
N THR A 79 -2.10 -3.76 22.35
CA THR A 79 -1.28 -4.77 23.00
C THR A 79 -2.12 -5.92 23.52
N PHE A 80 -1.47 -7.07 23.67
CA PHE A 80 -1.99 -8.27 24.28
C PHE A 80 -1.00 -8.78 25.33
N ASP A 81 -1.43 -8.84 26.59
CA ASP A 81 -0.60 -9.25 27.72
C ASP A 81 -1.30 -10.38 28.49
N VAL A 82 -0.53 -11.38 28.91
CA VAL A 82 -1.02 -12.53 29.70
C VAL A 82 -0.08 -12.76 30.87
N SER A 83 -0.58 -12.61 32.09
CA SER A 83 0.18 -12.93 33.30
C SER A 83 -0.47 -14.05 34.08
N LEU A 84 0.33 -15.00 34.55
CA LEU A 84 -0.10 -15.96 35.56
C LEU A 84 0.38 -15.48 36.93
N LEU A 85 -0.58 -15.18 37.80
CA LEU A 85 -0.33 -14.78 39.17
C LEU A 85 -0.71 -15.90 40.14
N ASN A 86 -0.02 -15.90 41.26
CA ASN A 86 -0.33 -16.71 42.42
C ASN A 86 -0.77 -15.76 43.54
N ILE A 87 -1.97 -16.00 44.07
CA ILE A 87 -2.62 -15.14 45.05
C ILE A 87 -2.85 -15.95 46.32
N GLN A 88 -2.30 -15.49 47.44
CA GLN A 88 -2.45 -16.13 48.74
C GLN A 88 -2.43 -15.06 49.85
N GLY A 89 -3.45 -15.02 50.70
CA GLY A 89 -3.44 -14.19 51.92
C GLY A 89 -3.26 -12.68 51.70
N GLY A 90 -3.62 -12.15 50.53
CA GLY A 90 -3.39 -10.73 50.16
C GLY A 90 -2.05 -10.46 49.47
N VAL A 91 -1.19 -11.46 49.33
CA VAL A 91 0.04 -11.39 48.53
C VAL A 91 -0.26 -11.78 47.07
N PHE A 92 0.09 -10.90 46.14
CA PHE A 92 -0.06 -11.08 44.69
C PHE A 92 1.34 -11.24 44.09
N THR A 93 1.68 -12.47 43.67
CA THR A 93 2.99 -12.80 43.10
C THR A 93 2.85 -13.14 41.62
N VAL A 94 3.46 -12.35 40.73
CA VAL A 94 3.55 -12.71 39.31
C VAL A 94 4.51 -13.89 39.16
N LYS A 95 4.06 -14.99 38.56
CA LYS A 95 4.89 -16.18 38.30
C LYS A 95 5.54 -16.11 36.92
N ALA A 96 4.78 -15.70 35.92
CA ALA A 96 5.28 -15.42 34.58
C ALA A 96 4.36 -14.44 33.85
N THR A 97 4.92 -13.79 32.83
CA THR A 97 4.18 -12.98 31.86
C THR A 97 4.63 -13.34 30.44
N ALA A 98 3.66 -13.37 29.51
CA ALA A 98 3.78 -13.56 28.07
C ALA A 98 2.94 -12.49 27.36
N GLY A 99 3.20 -12.18 26.08
CA GLY A 99 2.38 -11.19 25.35
C GLY A 99 2.87 -10.90 23.95
N ASP A 100 2.14 -10.02 23.26
CA ASP A 100 2.48 -9.45 21.96
C ASP A 100 2.13 -7.95 21.97
N THR A 101 3.16 -7.11 21.79
CA THR A 101 3.04 -5.64 21.82
C THR A 101 2.52 -5.05 20.51
N HIS A 102 2.19 -5.88 19.51
CA HIS A 102 1.69 -5.48 18.19
C HIS A 102 0.41 -6.25 17.82
N LEU A 103 -0.35 -6.70 18.81
CA LEU A 103 -1.60 -7.44 18.64
C LEU A 103 -2.67 -6.89 19.57
N GLY A 104 -3.71 -6.28 19.02
CA GLY A 104 -4.85 -5.82 19.79
C GLY A 104 -6.08 -5.52 18.95
N GLY A 105 -7.05 -4.84 19.58
CA GLY A 105 -8.30 -4.43 18.94
C GLY A 105 -8.14 -3.64 17.64
N GLN A 106 -7.07 -2.86 17.50
CA GLN A 106 -6.74 -2.02 16.34
C GLN A 106 -6.28 -2.83 15.14
N ASP A 107 -5.66 -3.99 15.33
CA ASP A 107 -5.30 -4.91 14.25
C ASP A 107 -6.56 -5.56 13.67
N PHE A 108 -7.52 -5.89 14.54
CA PHE A 108 -8.83 -6.38 14.11
C PHE A 108 -9.62 -5.32 13.32
N ASP A 109 -9.50 -4.04 13.72
CA ASP A 109 -10.05 -2.92 12.94
C ASP A 109 -9.32 -2.74 11.62
N THR A 110 -8.00 -3.00 11.56
CA THR A 110 -7.19 -2.86 10.35
C THR A 110 -7.48 -3.97 9.33
N ASN A 111 -7.61 -5.22 9.78
CA ASN A 111 -8.06 -6.33 8.93
C ASN A 111 -9.46 -6.07 8.34
N LEU A 112 -10.37 -5.52 9.15
CA LEU A 112 -11.70 -5.12 8.68
C LEU A 112 -11.64 -3.91 7.73
N LEU A 113 -10.83 -2.90 8.04
CA LEU A 113 -10.58 -1.74 7.19
C LEU A 113 -10.05 -2.16 5.81
N ASP A 114 -9.08 -3.06 5.75
CA ASP A 114 -8.50 -3.53 4.49
C ASP A 114 -9.46 -4.43 3.71
N HIS A 115 -10.34 -5.19 4.38
CA HIS A 115 -11.48 -5.81 3.71
C HIS A 115 -12.42 -4.76 3.11
N CYS A 116 -12.77 -3.72 3.86
CA CYS A 116 -13.64 -2.64 3.39
C CYS A 116 -13.04 -1.87 2.21
N LYS A 117 -11.73 -1.58 2.22
CA LYS A 117 -11.01 -0.99 1.07
C LYS A 117 -11.12 -1.89 -0.17
N LYS A 118 -10.87 -3.19 -0.01
CA LYS A 118 -10.98 -4.18 -1.09
C LYS A 118 -12.41 -4.24 -1.64
N GLU A 119 -13.44 -4.16 -0.79
CA GLU A 119 -14.85 -4.14 -1.22
C GLU A 119 -15.27 -2.80 -1.85
N PHE A 120 -14.84 -1.65 -1.34
CA PHE A 120 -15.07 -0.35 -1.98
C PHE A 120 -14.49 -0.33 -3.39
N GLY A 121 -13.24 -0.79 -3.55
CA GLY A 121 -12.59 -0.93 -4.85
C GLY A 121 -13.29 -1.94 -5.78
N ARG A 122 -14.02 -2.94 -5.25
CA ARG A 122 -14.85 -3.85 -6.06
C ARG A 122 -16.17 -3.22 -6.49
N LYS A 123 -16.83 -2.44 -5.61
CA LYS A 123 -18.11 -1.80 -5.91
C LYS A 123 -17.95 -0.64 -6.89
N THR A 124 -16.95 0.22 -6.68
CA THR A 124 -16.64 1.35 -7.58
C THR A 124 -16.15 0.91 -8.95
N LYS A 125 -15.52 -0.27 -9.08
CA LYS A 125 -15.13 -0.86 -10.38
C LYS A 125 -16.27 -1.11 -11.37
N TYR A 126 -17.52 -1.16 -10.91
CA TYR A 126 -18.69 -1.40 -11.76
C TYR A 126 -19.61 -0.17 -11.92
N CYS A 127 -19.25 0.98 -11.32
CA CYS A 127 -20.13 2.15 -11.22
C CYS A 127 -19.68 3.34 -12.10
N GLN A 128 -19.29 3.08 -13.36
CA GLN A 128 -19.14 4.12 -14.40
C GLN A 128 -19.75 3.72 -15.76
N SER A 129 -20.84 2.95 -15.73
CA SER A 129 -21.70 2.74 -16.89
C SER A 129 -23.16 2.86 -16.48
N TRP A 130 -23.93 3.70 -17.19
CA TRP A 130 -25.36 4.04 -16.97
C TRP A 130 -25.61 4.85 -15.68
N LEU A 131 -26.28 6.02 -15.60
CA LEU A 131 -26.83 7.09 -16.48
C LEU A 131 -27.14 8.30 -15.50
N PRO A 132 -27.70 9.48 -15.88
CA PRO A 132 -27.97 10.07 -17.20
C PRO A 132 -27.43 11.51 -17.38
N TYR A 133 -27.17 11.91 -18.64
CA TYR A 133 -27.33 13.32 -19.08
C TYR A 133 -27.88 13.32 -20.50
N LEU A 134 -29.13 13.74 -20.65
CA LEU A 134 -29.70 14.24 -21.91
C LEU A 134 -29.41 15.75 -21.95
N PRO A 135 -29.04 16.31 -23.12
CA PRO A 135 -30.10 16.68 -24.05
C PRO A 135 -29.81 16.52 -25.55
N SER A 136 -30.87 16.09 -26.26
CA SER A 136 -31.34 16.60 -27.57
C SER A 136 -30.46 16.55 -28.85
N VAL A 137 -31.07 15.98 -29.90
CA VAL A 137 -30.76 16.09 -31.35
C VAL A 137 -29.46 15.40 -31.83
N GLY A 138 -29.42 14.56 -32.86
CA GLY A 138 -30.43 14.13 -33.84
C GLY A 138 -29.89 14.20 -35.28
N TYR A 139 -30.33 13.30 -36.17
CA TYR A 139 -29.90 13.14 -37.58
C TYR A 139 -28.46 12.56 -37.76
N LEU A 140 -28.12 11.75 -38.77
CA LEU A 140 -28.81 11.30 -40.01
C LEU A 140 -28.14 10.02 -40.57
N LEU A 141 -28.89 9.06 -41.11
CA LEU A 141 -28.49 8.07 -42.14
C LEU A 141 -29.73 7.23 -42.52
N PRO A 142 -30.06 7.03 -43.82
CA PRO A 142 -29.50 5.87 -44.55
C PRO A 142 -29.42 5.98 -46.09
N VAL A 143 -28.46 5.29 -46.74
CA VAL A 143 -28.66 4.72 -48.10
C VAL A 143 -27.79 3.47 -48.34
N ILE A 144 -28.32 2.53 -49.15
CA ILE A 144 -27.69 1.38 -49.84
C ILE A 144 -27.22 0.18 -48.99
N ALA A 145 -28.06 -0.85 -48.99
CA ALA A 145 -27.65 -2.26 -48.94
C ALA A 145 -28.30 -3.01 -50.13
N SER A 146 -27.73 -2.91 -51.33
CA SER A 146 -28.23 -3.63 -52.51
C SER A 146 -27.18 -3.83 -53.62
N THR A 147 -26.17 -4.67 -53.37
CA THR A 147 -25.38 -5.38 -54.42
C THR A 147 -24.53 -6.47 -53.75
N ALA A 148 -25.07 -7.69 -53.65
CA ALA A 148 -24.29 -8.84 -53.21
C ALA A 148 -23.53 -9.45 -54.39
N GLN A 149 -22.20 -9.30 -54.43
CA GLN A 149 -21.36 -10.00 -55.42
C GLN A 149 -19.88 -10.18 -55.00
N TYR A 150 -19.62 -10.48 -53.71
CA TYR A 150 -18.26 -10.80 -53.22
C TYR A 150 -18.22 -12.09 -52.40
N SER A 151 -17.06 -12.77 -52.42
CA SER A 151 -16.90 -14.15 -51.94
C SER A 151 -16.83 -14.27 -50.40
N PRO A 152 -16.93 -15.50 -49.84
CA PRO A 152 -16.96 -15.72 -48.39
C PRO A 152 -15.78 -15.13 -47.59
N SER A 153 -14.60 -15.00 -48.17
CA SER A 153 -13.42 -14.42 -47.50
C SER A 153 -13.58 -12.92 -47.25
N CYS A 154 -14.11 -12.18 -48.23
CA CYS A 154 -14.42 -10.76 -48.09
C CYS A 154 -15.64 -10.51 -47.16
N LEU A 155 -16.48 -11.53 -46.96
CA LEU A 155 -17.57 -11.54 -45.97
C LEU A 155 -17.09 -11.68 -44.51
N ASN A 156 -15.96 -12.33 -44.23
CA ASN A 156 -15.41 -12.43 -42.87
C ASN A 156 -14.83 -11.08 -42.39
N LEU A 157 -14.12 -10.36 -43.26
CA LEU A 157 -13.64 -8.99 -42.98
C LEU A 157 -14.79 -7.98 -42.79
N TYR A 158 -15.93 -8.18 -43.47
CA TYR A 158 -17.13 -7.37 -43.27
C TYR A 158 -17.92 -7.76 -42.01
N ARG A 159 -18.08 -9.05 -41.69
CA ARG A 159 -18.84 -9.49 -40.50
C ARG A 159 -18.25 -9.01 -39.18
N THR A 160 -16.91 -8.93 -39.07
CA THR A 160 -16.24 -8.45 -37.85
C THR A 160 -16.41 -6.95 -37.61
N SER A 161 -16.76 -6.15 -38.62
CA SER A 161 -17.05 -4.71 -38.46
C SER A 161 -18.55 -4.38 -38.25
N VAL A 162 -19.46 -5.29 -38.61
CA VAL A 162 -20.92 -5.10 -38.48
C VAL A 162 -21.48 -5.58 -37.13
N LEU A 163 -20.73 -6.38 -36.36
CA LEU A 163 -21.13 -6.87 -35.03
C LEU A 163 -21.17 -5.81 -33.91
N TRP A 164 -21.17 -4.51 -34.25
CA TRP A 164 -21.15 -3.37 -33.33
C TRP A 164 -22.26 -2.32 -33.57
N THR A 165 -23.35 -2.68 -34.27
CA THR A 165 -24.56 -1.82 -34.39
C THR A 165 -25.86 -2.59 -34.13
N GLY A 166 -26.68 -2.11 -33.19
CA GLY A 166 -27.85 -2.83 -32.64
C GLY A 166 -29.24 -2.37 -33.15
N SER A 167 -30.23 -3.26 -33.03
CA SER A 167 -31.65 -3.18 -33.45
C SER A 167 -32.55 -2.24 -32.61
N GLY A 168 -33.74 -1.77 -33.05
CA GLY A 168 -34.45 -1.92 -34.34
C GLY A 168 -35.94 -1.43 -34.33
N THR A 169 -36.54 -1.21 -35.52
CA THR A 169 -38.01 -1.11 -35.90
C THR A 169 -38.96 -0.17 -35.11
N GLN A 170 -39.78 0.74 -35.69
CA GLN A 170 -40.74 0.60 -36.83
C GLN A 170 -41.15 1.97 -37.50
N ASN A 171 -41.61 1.91 -38.77
CA ASN A 171 -42.57 2.76 -39.56
C ASN A 171 -42.56 4.31 -39.43
N LEU A 172 -42.55 5.16 -40.48
CA LEU A 172 -43.43 5.20 -41.68
C LEU A 172 -42.85 6.12 -42.82
N HIS A 173 -43.01 5.67 -44.08
CA HIS A 173 -43.32 6.40 -45.34
C HIS A 173 -42.46 7.53 -46.01
N SER A 174 -42.11 7.24 -47.29
CA SER A 174 -42.01 8.12 -48.49
C SER A 174 -41.00 9.30 -48.51
N LEU A 175 -40.09 9.41 -49.49
CA LEU A 175 -40.36 9.88 -50.87
C LEU A 175 -39.19 9.61 -51.88
N HIS A 176 -39.58 9.24 -53.11
CA HIS A 176 -38.92 9.31 -54.44
C HIS A 176 -37.41 9.12 -54.72
N SER A 177 -37.13 8.17 -55.62
CA SER A 177 -36.04 8.13 -56.63
C SER A 177 -36.35 9.06 -57.82
N PRO A 178 -35.39 9.48 -58.69
CA PRO A 178 -34.58 8.63 -59.61
C PRO A 178 -33.07 9.06 -59.63
N SER A 179 -32.16 8.76 -60.59
CA SER A 179 -32.19 8.13 -61.94
C SER A 179 -30.83 7.46 -62.31
N GLN A 180 -30.71 6.91 -63.53
CA GLN A 180 -29.46 6.55 -64.25
C GLN A 180 -29.36 7.39 -65.56
N PRO A 181 -28.51 7.09 -66.58
CA PRO A 181 -27.19 6.43 -66.68
C PRO A 181 -26.13 7.42 -67.30
N SER A 182 -24.88 7.08 -67.68
CA SER A 182 -24.49 6.44 -68.98
C SER A 182 -22.98 6.17 -69.12
N THR A 183 -22.63 5.23 -69.99
CA THR A 183 -21.32 4.57 -70.16
C THR A 183 -20.33 5.25 -71.12
N MET A 184 -19.01 5.17 -70.83
CA MET A 184 -17.95 4.92 -71.84
C MET A 184 -16.73 4.18 -71.24
N ALA A 185 -16.08 3.37 -72.10
CA ALA A 185 -14.71 2.80 -72.03
C ALA A 185 -14.27 1.98 -70.78
N ARG A 186 -13.93 0.70 -71.00
CA ARG A 186 -13.27 -0.18 -70.02
C ARG A 186 -11.74 0.02 -70.03
N SER A 187 -11.25 0.79 -69.06
CA SER A 187 -9.92 0.63 -68.46
C SER A 187 -9.95 1.26 -67.06
N ASP A 188 -9.27 0.63 -66.09
CA ASP A 188 -9.03 1.16 -64.74
C ASP A 188 -10.26 1.47 -63.85
N ALA A 189 -10.85 0.42 -63.24
CA ALA A 189 -11.65 0.55 -62.02
C ALA A 189 -11.59 -0.70 -61.13
N PRO A 190 -10.66 -0.73 -60.15
CA PRO A 190 -10.99 -1.30 -58.84
C PRO A 190 -10.39 -0.50 -57.65
N SER A 191 -10.12 0.80 -57.82
CA SER A 191 -9.40 1.61 -56.82
C SER A 191 -10.22 1.90 -55.55
N THR A 192 -11.54 2.12 -55.67
CA THR A 192 -12.42 2.47 -54.54
C THR A 192 -12.64 1.30 -53.57
N ASP A 193 -12.89 0.09 -54.08
CA ASP A 193 -13.22 -1.07 -53.24
C ASP A 193 -12.00 -1.59 -52.47
N LEU A 194 -10.83 -1.69 -53.10
CA LEU A 194 -9.60 -2.13 -52.44
C LEU A 194 -9.12 -1.14 -51.37
N THR A 195 -9.14 0.15 -51.68
CA THR A 195 -8.74 1.20 -50.73
C THR A 195 -9.66 1.22 -49.51
N ARG A 196 -10.97 1.03 -49.71
CA ARG A 196 -11.96 0.93 -48.63
C ARG A 196 -11.79 -0.34 -47.79
N LEU A 197 -11.54 -1.50 -48.41
CA LEU A 197 -11.27 -2.75 -47.69
C LEU A 197 -10.04 -2.63 -46.78
N ILE A 198 -8.97 -2.01 -47.31
CA ILE A 198 -7.73 -1.80 -46.56
C ILE A 198 -7.93 -0.76 -45.45
N LEU A 199 -8.66 0.33 -45.69
CA LEU A 199 -9.04 1.29 -44.65
C LEU A 199 -9.81 0.65 -43.49
N LEU A 200 -10.77 -0.22 -43.78
CA LEU A 200 -11.54 -0.95 -42.77
C LEU A 200 -10.68 -1.94 -41.97
N LEU A 201 -9.76 -2.67 -42.62
CA LEU A 201 -8.82 -3.55 -41.93
C LEU A 201 -7.84 -2.76 -41.05
N CYS A 202 -7.29 -1.67 -41.57
CA CYS A 202 -6.45 -0.73 -40.81
C CYS A 202 -7.19 -0.17 -39.59
N TRP A 203 -8.44 0.27 -39.74
CA TRP A 203 -9.26 0.74 -38.61
C TRP A 203 -9.57 -0.37 -37.59
N SER A 204 -9.87 -1.58 -38.07
CA SER A 204 -10.10 -2.74 -37.20
C SER A 204 -8.85 -3.10 -36.38
N LEU A 205 -7.67 -3.06 -37.01
CA LEU A 205 -6.38 -3.25 -36.35
C LEU A 205 -6.08 -2.17 -35.29
N LEU A 206 -6.58 -0.95 -35.45
CA LEU A 206 -6.45 0.14 -34.45
C LEU A 206 -7.37 0.00 -33.22
N ASN A 207 -8.33 -0.92 -33.24
CA ASN A 207 -9.25 -1.15 -32.11
C ASN A 207 -8.85 -2.35 -31.23
N ILE A 208 -7.77 -3.07 -31.56
CA ILE A 208 -7.21 -4.20 -30.81
C ILE A 208 -6.39 -3.71 -29.61
N GLN A 209 -7.06 -3.25 -28.55
CA GLN A 209 -6.46 -2.58 -27.37
C GLN A 209 -5.21 -3.28 -26.77
N SER A 210 -5.12 -4.60 -26.89
CA SER A 210 -4.01 -5.41 -26.34
C SER A 210 -2.72 -5.36 -27.18
N TYR A 211 -2.78 -5.11 -28.49
CA TYR A 211 -1.67 -5.38 -29.43
C TYR A 211 -1.26 -4.18 -30.30
N ILE A 212 -1.51 -2.96 -29.84
CA ILE A 212 -1.16 -1.70 -30.53
C ILE A 212 -0.28 -0.81 -29.64
N HIS A 213 0.75 -0.21 -30.23
CA HIS A 213 1.58 0.83 -29.64
C HIS A 213 0.76 2.12 -29.43
N PRO A 214 0.72 2.71 -28.22
CA PRO A 214 -0.23 3.77 -27.84
C PRO A 214 -0.28 4.99 -28.78
N THR A 215 0.83 5.36 -29.40
CA THR A 215 0.90 6.50 -30.33
C THR A 215 -0.04 6.38 -31.52
N PHE A 216 -0.34 5.16 -32.01
CA PHE A 216 -1.31 4.98 -33.10
C PHE A 216 -2.71 5.44 -32.66
N THR A 217 -3.16 5.02 -31.49
CA THR A 217 -4.47 5.40 -30.92
C THR A 217 -4.52 6.87 -30.51
N THR A 218 -3.41 7.46 -30.06
CA THR A 218 -3.36 8.90 -29.72
C THR A 218 -3.40 9.80 -30.94
N THR A 219 -2.80 9.40 -32.07
CA THR A 219 -2.69 10.26 -33.26
C THR A 219 -3.71 9.95 -34.36
N ILE A 220 -4.26 8.72 -34.42
CA ILE A 220 -5.36 8.35 -35.33
C ILE A 220 -6.63 8.15 -34.48
N SER A 221 -7.17 9.24 -33.94
CA SER A 221 -8.34 9.21 -33.04
C SER A 221 -9.68 8.93 -33.75
N SER A 222 -9.73 8.98 -35.08
CA SER A 222 -10.96 8.81 -35.85
C SER A 222 -10.74 8.18 -37.23
N TYR A 223 -11.79 7.55 -37.77
CA TYR A 223 -11.78 6.97 -39.11
C TYR A 223 -11.56 8.03 -40.22
N SER A 224 -12.07 9.26 -40.03
CA SER A 224 -11.86 10.35 -40.99
C SER A 224 -10.39 10.81 -41.03
N THR A 225 -9.70 10.84 -39.89
CA THR A 225 -8.24 11.06 -39.83
C THR A 225 -7.48 9.99 -40.61
N LEU A 226 -7.89 8.71 -40.51
CA LEU A 226 -7.28 7.61 -41.26
C LEU A 226 -7.54 7.71 -42.78
N SER A 227 -8.78 8.05 -43.19
CA SER A 227 -9.14 8.25 -44.61
C SER A 227 -8.31 9.37 -45.24
N ALA A 228 -8.25 10.54 -44.59
CA ALA A 228 -7.49 11.68 -45.06
C ALA A 228 -5.97 11.37 -45.22
N LEU A 229 -5.40 10.54 -44.33
CA LEU A 229 -4.01 10.08 -44.47
C LEU A 229 -3.81 9.14 -45.67
N VAL A 230 -4.77 8.27 -45.98
CA VAL A 230 -4.73 7.38 -47.16
C VAL A 230 -4.85 8.18 -48.47
N GLU A 231 -5.75 9.15 -48.51
CA GLU A 231 -5.92 10.06 -49.65
C GLU A 231 -4.65 10.89 -49.90
N LEU A 232 -4.07 11.47 -48.85
CA LEU A 232 -2.79 12.20 -48.91
C LEU A 232 -1.62 11.34 -49.39
N ALA A 233 -1.65 10.03 -49.11
CA ALA A 233 -0.57 9.11 -49.44
C ALA A 233 -0.51 8.72 -50.93
N GLN A 234 -1.58 8.93 -51.71
CA GLN A 234 -1.65 8.57 -53.14
C GLN A 234 -1.17 7.12 -53.40
N LEU A 235 -1.82 6.16 -52.74
CA LEU A 235 -1.43 4.75 -52.78
C LEU A 235 -1.75 4.10 -54.14
N THR A 236 -0.74 3.50 -54.77
CA THR A 236 -0.88 2.64 -55.95
C THR A 236 -0.67 1.18 -55.56
N PHE A 237 -1.70 0.35 -55.73
CA PHE A 237 -1.67 -1.08 -55.41
C PHE A 237 -1.18 -1.92 -56.59
N CYS A 238 -0.60 -3.10 -56.33
CA CYS A 238 -0.20 -3.99 -57.41
C CYS A 238 -1.42 -4.59 -58.17
N PRO A 239 -1.31 -4.83 -59.49
CA PRO A 239 -2.43 -5.35 -60.28
C PRO A 239 -2.95 -6.69 -59.76
N GLY A 240 -4.27 -6.86 -59.76
CA GLY A 240 -4.93 -8.11 -59.33
C GLY A 240 -4.97 -8.36 -57.82
N LEU A 241 -4.42 -7.47 -56.98
CA LEU A 241 -4.39 -7.63 -55.52
C LEU A 241 -5.79 -7.81 -54.90
N PHE A 242 -6.76 -6.97 -55.29
CA PHE A 242 -8.14 -7.07 -54.79
C PHE A 242 -8.80 -8.40 -55.15
N SER A 243 -8.70 -8.79 -56.42
CA SER A 243 -9.21 -10.07 -56.92
C SER A 243 -8.59 -11.25 -56.17
N THR A 244 -7.30 -11.15 -55.84
CA THR A 244 -6.56 -12.17 -55.07
C THR A 244 -7.04 -12.24 -53.62
N ILE A 245 -7.28 -11.12 -52.96
CA ILE A 245 -7.76 -11.09 -51.56
C ILE A 245 -9.19 -11.65 -51.44
N CYS A 246 -10.07 -11.38 -52.40
CA CYS A 246 -11.42 -11.99 -52.41
C CYS A 246 -11.45 -13.41 -53.00
N MET A 247 -10.33 -14.10 -53.23
CA MET A 247 -10.33 -15.54 -53.52
C MET A 247 -10.75 -16.35 -52.28
N PRO A 248 -11.39 -17.53 -52.44
CA PRO A 248 -11.81 -18.37 -51.31
C PRO A 248 -10.66 -19.09 -50.60
N ALA A 249 -9.49 -19.18 -51.24
CA ALA A 249 -8.25 -19.74 -50.70
C ALA A 249 -7.11 -18.73 -50.90
N PRO A 250 -6.05 -18.75 -50.06
CA PRO A 250 -4.90 -17.88 -50.24
C PRO A 250 -4.22 -18.15 -51.60
N PRO A 251 -3.49 -17.17 -52.17
CA PRO A 251 -2.73 -17.41 -53.38
C PRO A 251 -1.67 -18.51 -53.19
N ASN A 252 -1.01 -18.94 -54.27
CA ASN A 252 0.22 -19.74 -54.19
C ASN A 252 1.44 -18.80 -54.15
N TYR A 253 2.58 -19.21 -53.57
CA TYR A 253 3.78 -18.38 -53.54
C TYR A 253 4.29 -17.98 -54.94
N ALA A 254 3.96 -18.77 -55.97
CA ALA A 254 4.15 -18.43 -57.38
C ALA A 254 3.44 -17.13 -57.81
N TRP A 255 2.32 -16.76 -57.18
CA TRP A 255 1.64 -15.48 -57.44
C TRP A 255 2.53 -14.29 -57.08
N PHE A 256 3.19 -14.31 -55.90
CA PHE A 256 4.14 -13.25 -55.55
C PHE A 256 5.31 -13.18 -56.54
N LYS A 257 5.74 -14.31 -57.11
CA LYS A 257 6.79 -14.36 -58.17
C LYS A 257 6.30 -13.81 -59.52
N SER A 258 5.00 -13.80 -59.77
CA SER A 258 4.40 -13.17 -60.97
C SER A 258 4.29 -11.63 -60.88
N LEU A 259 4.36 -11.06 -59.66
CA LEU A 259 4.30 -9.62 -59.46
C LEU A 259 5.56 -8.93 -60.01
N PRO A 260 5.45 -7.71 -60.59
CA PRO A 260 6.59 -6.96 -61.09
C PRO A 260 7.67 -6.73 -60.02
N SER A 261 8.92 -7.08 -60.35
CA SER A 261 10.09 -6.86 -59.48
C SER A 261 10.78 -5.51 -59.70
N HIS A 262 10.32 -4.72 -60.68
CA HIS A 262 10.80 -3.37 -60.93
C HIS A 262 10.29 -2.42 -59.84
N CYS A 263 11.23 -1.78 -59.13
CA CYS A 263 10.92 -0.77 -58.12
C CYS A 263 11.35 0.61 -58.65
N PRO A 264 10.44 1.58 -58.78
CA PRO A 264 10.79 2.96 -59.07
C PRO A 264 11.80 3.52 -58.05
N LYS A 265 12.68 4.41 -58.50
CA LYS A 265 13.59 5.16 -57.63
C LYS A 265 12.79 6.23 -56.87
N ASN A 266 13.20 6.51 -55.63
CA ASN A 266 12.58 7.54 -54.78
C ASN A 266 11.07 7.34 -54.54
N SER A 267 10.66 6.12 -54.22
CA SER A 267 9.28 5.79 -53.83
C SER A 267 9.22 4.98 -52.54
N TRP A 268 8.21 5.24 -51.73
CA TRP A 268 7.88 4.47 -50.53
C TRP A 268 6.83 3.40 -50.86
N GLY A 269 6.58 2.50 -49.92
CA GLY A 269 5.67 1.38 -50.17
C GLY A 269 5.87 0.18 -49.26
N ILE A 270 4.99 -0.79 -49.45
CA ILE A 270 5.01 -2.13 -48.83
C ILE A 270 5.51 -3.12 -49.88
N TYR A 271 6.47 -3.95 -49.50
CA TYR A 271 7.07 -4.95 -50.36
C TYR A 271 7.01 -6.35 -49.75
N VAL A 272 7.14 -7.35 -50.62
CA VAL A 272 7.22 -8.76 -50.28
C VAL A 272 8.54 -9.35 -50.75
N LEU A 273 9.13 -10.23 -49.94
CA LEU A 273 10.24 -11.10 -50.33
C LEU A 273 9.76 -12.55 -50.34
N VAL A 274 10.08 -13.27 -51.42
CA VAL A 274 9.91 -14.72 -51.51
C VAL A 274 11.25 -15.37 -51.24
N LEU A 275 11.32 -16.26 -50.25
CA LEU A 275 12.51 -17.01 -49.90
C LEU A 275 12.27 -18.51 -50.12
N GLU A 276 13.12 -19.14 -50.92
CA GLU A 276 13.00 -20.56 -51.27
C GLU A 276 14.24 -21.33 -50.81
N LYS A 277 14.05 -22.60 -50.47
CA LYS A 277 15.11 -23.59 -50.26
C LYS A 277 14.64 -24.93 -50.84
N PRO A 278 15.44 -25.62 -51.67
CA PRO A 278 15.03 -26.88 -52.28
C PRO A 278 14.55 -27.90 -51.23
N GLY A 279 13.39 -28.52 -51.47
CA GLY A 279 12.79 -29.50 -50.57
C GLY A 279 12.13 -28.93 -49.29
N CYS A 280 12.05 -27.60 -49.13
CA CYS A 280 11.43 -26.96 -47.97
C CYS A 280 10.28 -26.03 -48.37
N THR A 281 9.34 -25.82 -47.45
CA THR A 281 8.28 -24.80 -47.55
C THR A 281 8.90 -23.41 -47.78
N PRO A 282 8.42 -22.61 -48.75
CA PRO A 282 8.91 -21.26 -48.95
C PRO A 282 8.50 -20.34 -47.79
N TYR A 283 9.31 -19.30 -47.54
CA TYR A 283 9.00 -18.25 -46.57
C TYR A 283 8.58 -16.96 -47.27
N ILE A 284 7.55 -16.32 -46.73
CA ILE A 284 7.10 -14.98 -47.11
C ILE A 284 7.46 -13.97 -46.02
N TYR A 285 8.08 -12.87 -46.42
CA TYR A 285 8.36 -11.72 -45.57
C TYR A 285 7.72 -10.47 -46.18
N ILE A 286 6.98 -9.72 -45.37
CA ILE A 286 6.41 -8.42 -45.72
C ILE A 286 7.15 -7.34 -44.94
N GLY A 287 7.41 -6.19 -45.56
CA GLY A 287 8.03 -5.04 -44.91
C GLY A 287 7.84 -3.73 -45.64
N SER A 288 8.11 -2.60 -44.97
CA SER A 288 8.02 -1.27 -45.56
C SER A 288 9.38 -0.63 -45.94
N GLY A 289 9.35 0.21 -46.97
CA GLY A 289 10.49 1.00 -47.47
C GLY A 289 10.81 2.27 -46.68
N THR A 290 10.09 2.52 -45.59
CA THR A 290 9.98 3.83 -44.90
C THR A 290 11.25 4.34 -44.22
N ALA A 291 12.20 3.45 -43.93
CA ALA A 291 13.37 3.79 -43.11
C ALA A 291 14.51 4.50 -43.88
N SER A 292 14.39 4.71 -45.20
CA SER A 292 15.46 5.31 -46.01
C SER A 292 15.00 6.51 -46.85
N LYS A 293 15.91 7.49 -47.05
CA LYS A 293 15.72 8.64 -47.94
C LYS A 293 15.54 8.25 -49.42
N GLN A 294 15.83 7.00 -49.79
CA GLN A 294 15.73 6.44 -51.16
C GLN A 294 14.61 5.39 -51.29
N GLY A 295 13.80 5.22 -50.23
CA GLY A 295 12.63 4.35 -50.20
C GLY A 295 12.91 2.85 -50.33
N VAL A 296 11.99 2.14 -51.00
CA VAL A 296 12.02 0.67 -51.13
C VAL A 296 13.25 0.20 -51.94
N SER A 297 13.69 0.97 -52.94
CA SER A 297 14.83 0.63 -53.80
C SER A 297 16.12 0.35 -53.00
N ALA A 298 16.40 1.15 -51.96
CA ALA A 298 17.53 0.95 -51.07
C ALA A 298 17.36 -0.26 -50.13
N ARG A 299 16.13 -0.59 -49.72
CA ARG A 299 15.84 -1.85 -48.97
C ARG A 299 16.15 -3.08 -49.83
N PHE A 300 15.73 -3.09 -51.10
CA PHE A 300 16.05 -4.18 -52.03
C PHE A 300 17.56 -4.35 -52.20
N ASN A 301 18.32 -3.25 -52.35
CA ASN A 301 19.78 -3.32 -52.38
C ASN A 301 20.38 -3.85 -51.06
N GLY A 302 19.83 -3.45 -49.91
CA GLY A 302 20.20 -3.97 -48.59
C GLY A 302 19.95 -5.47 -48.41
N HIS A 303 18.87 -6.02 -49.00
CA HIS A 303 18.56 -7.45 -48.99
C HIS A 303 19.49 -8.27 -49.90
N ARG A 304 19.90 -7.70 -51.05
CA ARG A 304 20.89 -8.28 -51.97
C ARG A 304 22.26 -8.34 -51.32
N THR A 305 22.77 -7.20 -50.87
CA THR A 305 24.11 -7.07 -50.25
C THR A 305 24.21 -7.66 -48.85
N GLY A 306 23.09 -7.80 -48.12
CA GLY A 306 23.06 -8.28 -46.74
C GLY A 306 23.27 -7.19 -45.67
N ASN A 307 23.79 -6.02 -46.05
CA ASN A 307 24.22 -4.97 -45.10
C ASN A 307 23.09 -4.29 -44.31
N ALA A 308 21.84 -4.34 -44.81
CA ALA A 308 20.69 -3.68 -44.17
C ALA A 308 19.45 -4.60 -44.12
N CYS A 309 19.69 -5.90 -43.97
CA CYS A 309 18.70 -6.97 -44.05
C CYS A 309 18.16 -7.34 -42.64
N PRO A 310 16.84 -7.51 -42.44
CA PRO A 310 16.24 -7.85 -41.14
C PRO A 310 16.78 -9.16 -40.55
N HIS A 311 16.85 -9.24 -39.22
CA HIS A 311 17.46 -10.38 -38.51
C HIS A 311 16.92 -11.76 -38.97
N TYR A 312 15.61 -11.91 -39.17
CA TYR A 312 15.03 -13.18 -39.59
C TYR A 312 15.25 -13.51 -41.08
N VAL A 313 15.35 -12.49 -41.93
CA VAL A 313 15.74 -12.68 -43.34
C VAL A 313 17.22 -13.09 -43.42
N LEU A 314 18.11 -12.44 -42.65
CA LEU A 314 19.50 -12.87 -42.49
C LEU A 314 19.62 -14.28 -41.91
N LYS A 315 18.77 -14.64 -40.95
CA LYS A 315 18.76 -15.99 -40.38
C LYS A 315 18.33 -17.03 -41.43
N ALA A 316 17.25 -16.80 -42.18
CA ALA A 316 16.84 -17.70 -43.26
C ALA A 316 17.96 -17.88 -44.31
N LYS A 317 18.67 -16.79 -44.67
CA LYS A 317 19.84 -16.86 -45.56
C LYS A 317 20.98 -17.73 -44.98
N ARG A 318 21.25 -17.67 -43.66
CA ARG A 318 22.20 -18.57 -42.99
C ARG A 318 21.71 -20.01 -42.91
N ASP A 319 20.40 -20.21 -42.74
CA ASP A 319 19.74 -21.52 -42.70
C ASP A 319 19.57 -22.14 -44.11
N GLY A 320 20.09 -21.48 -45.16
CA GLY A 320 20.20 -21.98 -46.54
C GLY A 320 19.08 -21.58 -47.50
N TYR A 321 18.24 -20.60 -47.15
CA TYR A 321 17.22 -20.05 -48.05
C TYR A 321 17.78 -18.90 -48.89
N THR A 322 17.39 -18.81 -50.16
CA THR A 322 17.74 -17.70 -51.04
C THR A 322 16.53 -16.81 -51.29
N ILE A 323 16.73 -15.48 -51.39
CA ILE A 323 15.66 -14.58 -51.80
C ILE A 323 15.56 -14.67 -53.32
N THR A 324 14.53 -15.36 -53.81
CA THR A 324 14.32 -15.63 -55.23
C THR A 324 13.53 -14.54 -55.93
N HIS A 325 12.67 -13.82 -55.20
CA HIS A 325 11.90 -12.70 -55.73
C HIS A 325 11.71 -11.57 -54.72
N MET A 326 11.61 -10.34 -55.23
CA MET A 326 11.29 -9.14 -54.46
C MET A 326 10.27 -8.35 -55.28
N ALA A 327 9.10 -8.06 -54.71
CA ALA A 327 8.02 -7.36 -55.42
C ALA A 327 7.34 -6.32 -54.53
N LEU A 328 6.62 -5.38 -55.16
CA LEU A 328 5.84 -4.35 -54.49
C LEU A 328 4.38 -4.79 -54.35
N LEU A 329 3.80 -4.56 -53.17
CA LEU A 329 2.36 -4.71 -52.91
C LEU A 329 1.64 -3.36 -52.96
N VAL A 330 2.28 -2.32 -52.42
CA VAL A 330 1.81 -0.93 -52.43
C VAL A 330 2.99 -0.02 -52.74
N LEU A 331 2.77 1.00 -53.56
CA LEU A 331 3.70 2.07 -53.88
C LEU A 331 3.07 3.42 -53.49
N CYS A 332 3.86 4.36 -53.03
CA CYS A 332 3.47 5.76 -52.85
C CYS A 332 4.64 6.71 -53.16
N PRO A 333 4.38 7.96 -53.58
CA PRO A 333 5.42 8.98 -53.64
C PRO A 333 6.09 9.18 -52.27
N ILE A 334 7.35 9.65 -52.26
CA ILE A 334 7.98 10.09 -51.00
C ILE A 334 7.34 11.44 -50.63
N PRO A 335 6.74 11.56 -49.43
CA PRO A 335 6.06 12.79 -49.03
C PRO A 335 7.05 13.89 -48.63
N ALA A 336 6.55 15.13 -48.55
CA ALA A 336 7.30 16.26 -48.04
C ALA A 336 7.83 16.03 -46.62
N LEU A 337 8.95 16.67 -46.27
CA LEU A 337 9.73 16.38 -45.05
C LEU A 337 8.95 16.53 -43.75
N ASP A 338 7.95 17.41 -43.72
CA ASP A 338 7.01 17.68 -42.63
C ASP A 338 5.91 16.59 -42.51
N GLN A 339 5.48 16.01 -43.64
CA GLN A 339 4.49 14.93 -43.68
C GLN A 339 5.11 13.54 -43.48
N ILE A 340 6.43 13.40 -43.61
CA ILE A 340 7.19 12.16 -43.40
C ILE A 340 6.79 11.44 -42.11
N PRO A 341 6.79 12.05 -40.91
CA PRO A 341 6.50 11.32 -39.67
C PRO A 341 5.07 10.77 -39.65
N ARG A 342 4.09 11.56 -40.11
CA ARG A 342 2.68 11.17 -40.17
C ARG A 342 2.46 9.97 -41.08
N LEU A 343 2.90 10.06 -42.34
CA LEU A 343 2.69 9.00 -43.32
C LEU A 343 3.54 7.75 -43.05
N ARG A 344 4.76 7.92 -42.52
CA ARG A 344 5.63 6.79 -42.13
C ARG A 344 5.10 6.02 -40.92
N VAL A 345 4.85 6.71 -39.81
CA VAL A 345 4.55 6.06 -38.54
C VAL A 345 3.11 5.59 -38.52
N LEU A 346 2.16 6.40 -38.97
CA LEU A 346 0.73 6.14 -38.79
C LEU A 346 0.15 5.26 -39.89
N LEU A 347 0.49 5.53 -41.16
CA LEU A 347 -0.13 4.82 -42.28
C LEU A 347 0.70 3.63 -42.76
N LEU A 348 1.98 3.81 -43.10
CA LEU A 348 2.74 2.75 -43.77
C LEU A 348 3.07 1.56 -42.85
N LEU A 349 3.28 1.77 -41.54
CA LEU A 349 3.38 0.65 -40.59
C LEU A 349 2.03 -0.06 -40.35
N LEU A 350 0.92 0.68 -40.38
CA LEU A 350 -0.42 0.11 -40.26
C LEU A 350 -0.80 -0.72 -41.49
N LEU A 351 -0.40 -0.27 -42.68
CA LEU A 351 -0.48 -1.06 -43.93
C LEU A 351 0.45 -2.28 -43.89
N GLU A 352 1.68 -2.16 -43.37
CA GLU A 352 2.58 -3.31 -43.18
C GLU A 352 1.93 -4.38 -42.28
N ALA A 353 1.26 -3.97 -41.20
CA ALA A 353 0.50 -4.87 -40.33
C ALA A 353 -0.74 -5.47 -41.01
N ALA A 354 -1.50 -4.67 -41.77
CA ALA A 354 -2.64 -5.14 -42.55
C ALA A 354 -2.24 -6.23 -43.55
N PHE A 355 -1.16 -6.02 -44.31
CA PHE A 355 -0.66 -7.03 -45.24
C PHE A 355 0.00 -8.23 -44.55
N THR A 356 0.66 -8.03 -43.40
CA THR A 356 1.17 -9.11 -42.53
C THR A 356 0.03 -10.02 -42.06
N CYS A 357 -1.13 -9.44 -41.74
CA CYS A 357 -2.36 -10.17 -41.41
C CYS A 357 -2.92 -10.91 -42.63
N ILE A 358 -3.17 -10.19 -43.74
CA ILE A 358 -3.77 -10.74 -44.98
C ILE A 358 -3.02 -11.99 -45.48
N PHE A 359 -1.68 -11.93 -45.55
CA PHE A 359 -0.86 -13.00 -46.13
C PHE A 359 -0.17 -13.89 -45.07
N TRP A 360 -0.53 -13.72 -43.80
CA TRP A 360 0.03 -14.41 -42.64
C TRP A 360 1.57 -14.54 -42.68
N SER A 361 2.28 -13.41 -42.80
CA SER A 361 3.77 -13.43 -42.82
C SER A 361 4.41 -13.57 -41.43
N LEU A 362 3.65 -14.07 -40.44
CA LEU A 362 4.09 -14.37 -39.09
C LEU A 362 4.62 -15.82 -38.97
N ARG A 363 5.80 -15.96 -38.37
CA ARG A 363 6.59 -17.19 -38.28
C ARG A 363 6.03 -18.24 -37.33
N ARG A 364 5.12 -17.83 -36.44
CA ARG A 364 4.53 -18.71 -35.42
C ARG A 364 3.02 -18.72 -35.56
N ARG A 365 2.50 -19.86 -36.01
CA ARG A 365 1.06 -20.16 -36.07
C ARG A 365 0.49 -20.49 -34.67
N ASP A 366 1.34 -20.90 -33.72
CA ASP A 366 1.00 -21.34 -32.36
C ASP A 366 0.87 -20.21 -31.32
N THR A 367 1.31 -19.00 -31.67
CA THR A 367 1.46 -17.89 -30.73
C THR A 367 0.36 -16.87 -31.02
N PRO A 368 -0.50 -16.49 -30.06
CA PRO A 368 -1.58 -15.53 -30.30
C PRO A 368 -1.03 -14.10 -30.39
N HIS A 369 -0.99 -13.57 -31.62
CA HIS A 369 -0.64 -12.19 -31.94
C HIS A 369 -1.87 -11.25 -31.90
N GLY A 370 -3.07 -11.80 -31.72
CA GLY A 370 -4.32 -11.05 -31.59
C GLY A 370 -4.85 -10.51 -32.91
N ILE A 371 -4.40 -11.05 -34.04
CA ILE A 371 -4.82 -10.66 -35.40
C ILE A 371 -5.29 -11.86 -36.25
N GLU A 372 -5.23 -13.08 -35.70
CA GLU A 372 -5.63 -14.34 -36.33
C GLU A 372 -7.06 -14.26 -36.91
N TYR A 373 -7.98 -13.65 -36.16
CA TYR A 373 -9.39 -13.53 -36.51
C TYR A 373 -9.69 -12.43 -37.55
N LEU A 374 -8.68 -11.66 -37.98
CA LEU A 374 -8.78 -10.68 -39.05
C LEU A 374 -8.17 -11.18 -40.37
N ALA A 375 -7.55 -12.36 -40.38
CA ALA A 375 -7.02 -12.94 -41.62
C ALA A 375 -8.18 -13.35 -42.57
N PRO A 376 -8.07 -13.12 -43.90
CA PRO A 376 -9.12 -13.53 -44.86
C PRO A 376 -9.30 -15.04 -44.96
N TRP A 377 -8.26 -15.80 -44.60
CA TRP A 377 -8.19 -17.26 -44.70
C TRP A 377 -7.68 -17.85 -43.37
N SER A 378 -7.98 -19.12 -43.11
CA SER A 378 -7.47 -19.81 -41.93
C SER A 378 -5.93 -19.87 -41.95
N VAL A 379 -5.29 -19.67 -40.79
CA VAL A 379 -3.83 -19.73 -40.62
C VAL A 379 -3.21 -21.01 -41.16
N ASP A 380 -3.94 -22.13 -41.15
CA ASP A 380 -3.45 -23.41 -41.67
C ASP A 380 -3.54 -23.56 -43.20
N SER A 381 -4.31 -22.69 -43.88
CA SER A 381 -4.55 -22.77 -45.33
C SER A 381 -3.43 -22.18 -46.20
N TYR A 382 -2.49 -21.44 -45.60
CA TYR A 382 -1.40 -20.77 -46.33
C TYR A 382 -0.31 -21.79 -46.77
N PRO A 383 0.02 -21.88 -48.08
CA PRO A 383 0.99 -22.85 -48.62
C PRO A 383 2.46 -22.40 -48.47
N TRP A 384 2.72 -21.38 -47.66
CA TRP A 384 4.04 -20.90 -47.23
C TRP A 384 4.02 -20.68 -45.72
N ASP A 385 5.19 -20.49 -45.13
CA ASP A 385 5.29 -19.98 -43.76
C ASP A 385 5.69 -18.50 -43.74
N GLY A 386 5.30 -17.82 -42.66
CA GLY A 386 5.76 -16.47 -42.38
C GLY A 386 7.21 -16.44 -41.88
N LEU A 387 7.90 -15.32 -42.09
CA LEU A 387 9.28 -15.15 -41.63
C LEU A 387 9.45 -14.16 -40.46
N CYS A 388 8.45 -13.30 -40.22
CA CYS A 388 8.53 -12.28 -39.17
C CYS A 388 8.00 -12.80 -37.82
N SER A 389 8.52 -12.33 -36.68
CA SER A 389 8.00 -12.69 -35.36
C SER A 389 7.46 -11.50 -34.56
N HIS A 390 7.22 -10.36 -35.22
CA HIS A 390 6.72 -9.15 -34.59
C HIS A 390 5.54 -8.59 -35.38
N SER A 391 4.62 -7.94 -34.67
CA SER A 391 3.62 -7.07 -35.28
C SER A 391 4.25 -5.70 -35.56
N PRO A 392 4.10 -5.13 -36.78
CA PRO A 392 4.55 -3.77 -37.07
C PRO A 392 3.88 -2.70 -36.19
N LEU A 393 2.75 -3.02 -35.56
CA LEU A 393 2.02 -2.17 -34.61
C LEU A 393 2.62 -2.16 -33.20
N LEU A 394 3.58 -3.03 -32.89
CA LEU A 394 4.19 -3.17 -31.56
C LEU A 394 5.67 -2.76 -31.55
N ASP A 395 6.50 -3.41 -32.36
CA ASP A 395 7.96 -3.38 -32.17
C ASP A 395 8.70 -2.35 -33.05
N SER A 396 8.07 -1.82 -34.10
CA SER A 396 8.73 -0.95 -35.09
C SER A 396 8.39 0.54 -35.02
N ALA A 397 7.50 0.95 -34.11
CA ALA A 397 7.09 2.34 -33.93
C ALA A 397 8.12 3.17 -33.12
N GLN A 398 9.37 3.27 -33.60
CA GLN A 398 10.35 4.20 -33.06
C GLN A 398 10.01 5.65 -33.44
N VAL A 399 9.04 6.23 -32.74
CA VAL A 399 8.68 7.66 -32.81
C VAL A 399 9.78 8.44 -32.10
N ARG A 400 10.45 9.36 -32.81
CA ARG A 400 11.55 10.16 -32.23
C ARG A 400 11.02 11.49 -31.70
N PRO A 401 11.73 12.17 -30.79
CA PRO A 401 11.37 13.52 -30.37
C PRO A 401 11.19 14.46 -31.57
N GLY A 402 10.03 15.12 -31.65
CA GLY A 402 9.64 15.97 -32.79
C GLY A 402 8.84 15.26 -33.89
N ASP A 403 8.81 13.92 -33.95
CA ASP A 403 7.88 13.21 -34.82
C ASP A 403 6.42 13.38 -34.28
N LEU A 404 5.44 13.57 -35.17
CA LEU A 404 3.99 13.65 -34.87
C LEU A 404 3.50 14.81 -33.97
N ASN A 405 4.34 15.81 -33.66
CA ASN A 405 4.05 16.90 -32.71
C ASN A 405 3.74 16.43 -31.27
N LEU A 406 4.20 15.25 -30.88
CA LEU A 406 4.02 14.73 -29.51
C LEU A 406 5.04 15.35 -28.54
N THR A 407 4.62 15.67 -27.32
CA THR A 407 5.53 16.19 -26.29
C THR A 407 6.49 15.09 -25.79
N PRO A 408 7.65 15.45 -25.23
CA PRO A 408 8.56 14.47 -24.60
C PRO A 408 7.86 13.63 -23.51
N GLU A 409 6.92 14.22 -22.79
CA GLU A 409 6.11 13.55 -21.76
C GLU A 409 5.17 12.51 -22.37
N GLN A 410 4.47 12.83 -23.46
CA GLN A 410 3.62 11.88 -24.18
C GLN A 410 4.43 10.70 -24.75
N LEU A 411 5.62 10.97 -25.29
CA LEU A 411 6.54 9.92 -25.76
C LEU A 411 7.03 9.03 -24.60
N ASN A 412 7.37 9.61 -23.45
CA ASN A 412 7.77 8.87 -22.25
C ASN A 412 6.61 8.04 -21.68
N GLN A 413 5.39 8.58 -21.65
CA GLN A 413 4.19 7.88 -21.20
C GLN A 413 3.86 6.69 -22.12
N ALA A 414 3.92 6.88 -23.44
CA ALA A 414 3.78 5.78 -24.40
C ALA A 414 4.85 4.70 -24.16
N ALA A 415 6.13 5.08 -24.00
CA ALA A 415 7.23 4.17 -23.70
C ALA A 415 7.03 3.39 -22.39
N ALA A 416 6.50 4.03 -21.35
CA ALA A 416 6.17 3.39 -20.07
C ALA A 416 5.03 2.35 -20.23
N ILE A 417 3.95 2.71 -20.92
CA ILE A 417 2.83 1.80 -21.23
C ILE A 417 3.32 0.59 -22.03
N ILE A 418 4.20 0.78 -23.01
CA ILE A 418 4.77 -0.32 -23.81
C ILE A 418 5.65 -1.22 -22.94
N LYS A 419 6.51 -0.64 -22.10
CA LYS A 419 7.34 -1.38 -21.16
C LYS A 419 6.49 -2.25 -20.23
N ASP A 420 5.34 -1.75 -19.79
CA ASP A 420 4.44 -2.54 -18.94
C ASP A 420 3.61 -3.57 -19.71
N LYS A 421 3.02 -3.23 -20.87
CA LYS A 421 2.36 -4.20 -21.76
C LYS A 421 3.32 -5.36 -22.12
N ASN A 422 4.59 -5.06 -22.41
CA ASN A 422 5.61 -6.09 -22.67
C ASN A 422 5.97 -6.91 -21.42
N ARG A 423 6.03 -6.30 -20.22
CA ARG A 423 6.20 -7.00 -18.94
C ARG A 423 5.04 -7.97 -18.69
N ILE A 424 3.80 -7.51 -18.87
CA ILE A 424 2.58 -8.30 -18.71
C ILE A 424 2.56 -9.44 -19.73
N TYR A 425 2.75 -9.16 -21.02
CA TYR A 425 2.80 -10.16 -22.09
C TYR A 425 3.86 -11.24 -21.84
N GLN A 426 5.11 -10.87 -21.54
CA GLN A 426 6.16 -11.84 -21.26
C GLN A 426 5.89 -12.66 -19.99
N SER A 427 5.26 -12.06 -18.96
CA SER A 427 4.86 -12.77 -17.75
C SER A 427 3.75 -13.80 -18.03
N ASN A 428 2.73 -13.41 -18.80
CA ASN A 428 1.56 -14.23 -19.11
C ASN A 428 1.90 -15.32 -20.14
N TYR A 429 2.54 -14.98 -21.26
CA TYR A 429 3.02 -15.94 -22.26
C TYR A 429 4.00 -16.94 -21.63
N GLY A 430 4.96 -16.45 -20.84
CA GLY A 430 5.90 -17.30 -20.12
C GLY A 430 5.23 -18.18 -19.06
N ARG A 431 4.15 -17.72 -18.41
CA ARG A 431 3.37 -18.52 -17.45
C ARG A 431 2.51 -19.56 -18.19
N ALA A 432 1.88 -19.21 -19.31
CA ALA A 432 1.11 -20.12 -20.16
C ALA A 432 1.98 -21.26 -20.74
N GLN A 433 3.14 -20.95 -21.33
CA GLN A 433 4.07 -21.97 -21.85
C GLN A 433 4.75 -22.81 -20.74
N ARG A 434 4.67 -22.40 -19.46
CA ARG A 434 5.08 -23.23 -18.32
C ARG A 434 3.94 -24.07 -17.76
N ALA A 435 2.69 -23.63 -17.90
CA ALA A 435 1.51 -24.39 -17.51
C ALA A 435 1.21 -25.52 -18.50
N ASN A 436 1.27 -25.22 -19.81
CA ASN A 436 1.16 -26.19 -20.90
C ASN A 436 2.39 -26.08 -21.83
N PRO A 437 3.50 -26.76 -21.52
CA PRO A 437 4.71 -26.71 -22.32
C PRO A 437 4.59 -27.54 -23.60
N THR A 438 4.81 -26.93 -24.76
CA THR A 438 4.87 -27.68 -26.03
C THR A 438 6.11 -28.59 -26.08
N PRO A 439 6.13 -29.65 -26.92
CA PRO A 439 7.30 -30.51 -27.09
C PRO A 439 8.56 -29.72 -27.48
N GLU A 440 8.39 -28.70 -28.31
CA GLU A 440 9.47 -27.83 -28.82
C GLU A 440 9.98 -26.86 -27.76
N TYR A 441 9.09 -26.28 -26.94
CA TYR A 441 9.48 -25.50 -25.76
C TYR A 441 10.29 -26.38 -24.80
N THR A 442 9.83 -27.60 -24.56
CA THR A 442 10.48 -28.57 -23.68
C THR A 442 11.86 -28.97 -24.21
N ALA A 443 11.98 -29.29 -25.50
CA ALA A 443 13.24 -29.61 -26.16
C ALA A 443 14.22 -28.42 -26.13
N SER A 444 13.74 -27.20 -26.41
CA SER A 444 14.55 -25.98 -26.37
C SER A 444 15.05 -25.68 -24.95
N ARG A 445 14.22 -25.82 -23.92
CA ARG A 445 14.64 -25.65 -22.52
C ARG A 445 15.60 -26.74 -22.07
N LYS A 446 15.43 -27.98 -22.54
CA LYS A 446 16.37 -29.10 -22.30
C LYS A 446 17.75 -28.80 -22.92
N ALA A 447 17.79 -28.32 -24.16
CA ALA A 447 19.02 -27.91 -24.84
C ALA A 447 19.71 -26.69 -24.20
N VAL A 448 18.95 -25.70 -23.72
CA VAL A 448 19.50 -24.55 -22.99
C VAL A 448 20.08 -24.98 -21.64
N ASN A 449 19.38 -25.85 -20.88
CA ASN A 449 19.86 -26.38 -19.61
C ASN A 449 21.12 -27.26 -19.79
N GLN A 450 21.20 -28.04 -20.87
CA GLN A 450 22.39 -28.83 -21.20
C GLN A 450 23.62 -27.98 -21.54
N ARG A 451 23.43 -26.75 -22.05
CA ARG A 451 24.53 -25.80 -22.36
C ARG A 451 25.00 -25.00 -21.14
N ALA A 452 24.39 -25.15 -19.97
CA ALA A 452 24.57 -24.25 -18.82
C ALA A 452 25.59 -24.71 -17.75
N VAL A 453 26.44 -25.71 -18.04
CA VAL A 453 27.38 -26.30 -17.05
C VAL A 453 28.75 -26.53 -17.70
N PRO A 454 29.80 -25.76 -17.30
CA PRO A 454 30.86 -26.42 -16.53
C PRO A 454 31.45 -25.62 -15.35
N LYS A 455 31.30 -24.29 -15.26
CA LYS A 455 32.01 -23.45 -14.26
C LYS A 455 31.37 -23.35 -12.87
N THR A 456 30.15 -23.87 -12.68
CA THR A 456 29.36 -23.70 -11.45
C THR A 456 29.60 -24.78 -10.39
N LYS A 457 29.54 -26.07 -10.76
CA LYS A 457 29.54 -27.17 -9.78
C LYS A 457 30.80 -27.25 -8.90
N ALA A 458 32.00 -27.10 -9.47
CA ALA A 458 33.24 -27.08 -8.71
C ALA A 458 33.31 -25.90 -7.72
N ARG A 459 32.68 -24.78 -8.09
CA ARG A 459 32.61 -23.56 -7.27
C ARG A 459 31.57 -23.68 -6.16
N GLU A 460 30.46 -24.38 -6.39
CA GLU A 460 29.49 -24.74 -5.36
C GLU A 460 30.09 -25.70 -4.32
N GLN A 461 30.83 -26.72 -4.75
CA GLN A 461 31.50 -27.67 -3.84
C GLN A 461 32.56 -26.98 -2.96
N ALA A 462 33.36 -26.07 -3.50
CA ALA A 462 34.32 -25.29 -2.72
C ALA A 462 33.66 -24.32 -1.72
N ALA A 463 32.55 -23.67 -2.10
CA ALA A 463 31.81 -22.77 -1.21
C ALA A 463 31.11 -23.52 -0.05
N ILE A 464 30.62 -24.74 -0.31
CA ILE A 464 30.03 -25.62 0.71
C ILE A 464 31.12 -26.11 1.69
N ALA A 465 32.28 -26.53 1.19
CA ALA A 465 33.40 -26.96 2.03
C ALA A 465 33.92 -25.83 2.96
N ASN A 466 33.99 -24.60 2.46
CA ASN A 466 34.56 -23.46 3.18
C ASN A 466 33.51 -22.54 3.86
N LYS A 467 32.25 -22.99 3.98
CA LYS A 467 31.10 -22.26 4.59
C LYS A 467 30.95 -20.78 4.18
N THR A 468 31.42 -20.39 3.00
CA THR A 468 31.49 -18.97 2.60
C THR A 468 30.40 -18.64 1.58
N TYR A 469 29.56 -17.67 1.93
CA TYR A 469 28.45 -17.15 1.11
C TYR A 469 27.37 -18.16 0.75
N HIS A 470 27.02 -19.05 1.68
CA HIS A 470 25.95 -20.04 1.54
C HIS A 470 24.68 -19.64 2.32
N CYS A 471 23.50 -19.81 1.72
CA CYS A 471 22.20 -19.63 2.37
C CYS A 471 21.63 -20.97 2.84
N SER A 472 21.65 -21.22 4.15
CA SER A 472 21.15 -22.45 4.77
C SER A 472 19.65 -22.70 4.52
N VAL A 473 18.80 -21.67 4.65
CA VAL A 473 17.34 -21.78 4.50
C VAL A 473 16.91 -22.21 3.10
N CYS A 474 17.56 -21.66 2.08
CA CYS A 474 17.24 -21.98 0.68
C CYS A 474 18.11 -23.10 0.11
N ASN A 475 19.19 -23.49 0.81
CA ASN A 475 20.26 -24.37 0.33
C ASN A 475 20.84 -23.87 -1.02
N VAL A 476 21.26 -22.61 -1.05
CA VAL A 476 21.80 -21.93 -2.26
C VAL A 476 23.17 -21.33 -1.93
N SER A 477 24.18 -21.66 -2.72
CA SER A 477 25.51 -21.06 -2.64
C SER A 477 25.61 -19.83 -3.56
N CYS A 478 26.00 -18.69 -3.00
CA CYS A 478 26.13 -17.41 -3.69
C CYS A 478 27.60 -17.12 -4.05
N ARG A 479 27.85 -16.27 -5.06
CA ARG A 479 29.23 -16.06 -5.55
C ARG A 479 30.07 -15.13 -4.67
N ASN A 480 29.43 -14.32 -3.82
CA ASN A 480 30.02 -13.38 -2.87
C ASN A 480 28.95 -12.88 -1.85
N ALA A 481 29.37 -12.05 -0.89
CA ALA A 481 28.49 -11.47 0.15
C ALA A 481 27.36 -10.56 -0.36
N SER A 482 27.53 -9.94 -1.54
CA SER A 482 26.50 -9.08 -2.14
C SER A 482 25.40 -9.91 -2.79
N ASP A 483 25.79 -10.95 -3.55
CA ASP A 483 24.86 -11.94 -4.10
C ASP A 483 24.09 -12.67 -2.99
N LEU A 484 24.71 -12.97 -1.85
CA LEU A 484 24.00 -13.56 -0.71
C LEU A 484 22.97 -12.56 -0.14
N ARG A 485 23.36 -11.31 0.13
CA ARG A 485 22.42 -10.26 0.59
C ARG A 485 21.29 -9.99 -0.42
N ALA A 486 21.56 -10.07 -1.72
CA ALA A 486 20.53 -9.99 -2.75
C ALA A 486 19.61 -11.22 -2.75
N HIS A 487 20.16 -12.42 -2.60
CA HIS A 487 19.40 -13.67 -2.50
C HIS A 487 18.42 -13.68 -1.32
N LEU A 488 18.87 -13.25 -0.12
CA LEU A 488 18.03 -13.14 1.08
C LEU A 488 16.81 -12.21 0.88
N LYS A 489 16.94 -11.21 -0.01
CA LYS A 489 15.85 -10.28 -0.36
C LYS A 489 14.93 -10.78 -1.49
N THR A 490 15.17 -11.96 -2.08
CA THR A 490 14.32 -12.46 -3.17
C THR A 490 12.98 -12.99 -2.65
N LYS A 491 11.89 -12.77 -3.40
CA LYS A 491 10.57 -13.35 -3.09
C LYS A 491 10.60 -14.88 -2.83
N ARG A 492 11.51 -15.61 -3.48
CA ARG A 492 11.67 -17.07 -3.27
C ARG A 492 12.30 -17.41 -1.92
N HIS A 493 13.18 -16.56 -1.41
CA HIS A 493 13.72 -16.68 -0.05
C HIS A 493 12.67 -16.27 0.98
N LEU A 494 12.08 -15.08 0.82
CA LEU A 494 11.05 -14.54 1.72
C LEU A 494 9.83 -15.46 1.87
N LYS A 495 9.42 -16.11 0.78
CA LYS A 495 8.33 -17.13 0.78
C LYS A 495 8.69 -18.45 1.47
N LYS A 496 9.98 -18.71 1.71
CA LYS A 496 10.48 -19.81 2.55
C LYS A 496 10.77 -19.38 4.00
N THR A 497 10.78 -18.07 4.28
CA THR A 497 10.93 -17.49 5.63
C THR A 497 9.64 -16.80 6.09
N GLU A 498 8.49 -17.26 5.60
CA GLU A 498 7.14 -16.87 6.04
C GLU A 498 6.79 -15.36 5.99
N MET A 499 7.34 -14.62 5.02
CA MET A 499 6.90 -13.24 4.73
C MET A 499 6.23 -13.14 3.34
N GLY A 500 5.03 -12.55 3.31
CA GLY A 500 4.00 -12.77 2.28
C GLY A 500 4.09 -11.98 0.97
N ASP A 501 3.32 -12.45 -0.01
CA ASP A 501 2.91 -11.70 -1.22
C ASP A 501 1.59 -10.98 -0.92
N ASP A 502 1.53 -9.64 -1.01
CA ASP A 502 0.27 -8.89 -1.30
C ASP A 502 0.61 -7.42 -1.69
N ASP A 503 0.91 -7.16 -2.97
CA ASP A 503 0.72 -5.82 -3.57
C ASP A 503 0.77 -5.86 -5.12
N TYR A 504 -0.08 -5.06 -5.77
CA TYR A 504 0.18 -4.18 -6.92
C TYR A 504 -1.11 -3.73 -7.67
N ASN A 505 -1.26 -2.40 -7.71
CA ASN A 505 -2.26 -1.55 -8.33
C ASN A 505 -2.89 -1.94 -9.68
N CYS A 506 -4.13 -1.45 -9.85
CA CYS A 506 -4.84 -1.31 -11.13
C CYS A 506 -5.34 0.14 -11.24
N GLU A 507 -4.90 0.87 -12.28
CA GLU A 507 -5.06 2.35 -12.41
C GLU A 507 -6.50 2.87 -12.54
N LEU A 508 -7.50 1.98 -12.67
CA LEU A 508 -8.93 2.31 -12.69
C LEU A 508 -9.63 2.08 -11.33
N CYS A 509 -8.90 1.67 -10.30
CA CYS A 509 -9.43 1.53 -8.95
C CYS A 509 -9.24 2.86 -8.21
N LYS A 510 -10.33 3.50 -7.76
CA LYS A 510 -10.25 4.61 -6.80
C LYS A 510 -9.58 4.09 -5.51
N ASP A 511 -8.31 4.41 -5.31
CA ASP A 511 -7.54 3.98 -4.13
C ASP A 511 -7.74 4.97 -2.97
N LEU A 512 -8.39 4.50 -1.91
CA LEU A 512 -8.64 5.28 -0.70
C LEU A 512 -7.37 5.49 0.14
N SER A 513 -6.27 4.78 -0.16
CA SER A 513 -5.06 4.77 0.68
C SER A 513 -4.35 6.13 0.76
N GLY A 514 -4.61 7.03 -0.20
CA GLY A 514 -4.10 8.40 -0.19
C GLY A 514 -4.90 9.41 0.65
N ASP A 515 -6.15 9.10 1.05
CA ASP A 515 -7.03 10.05 1.75
C ASP A 515 -7.14 9.71 3.25
N ALA A 516 -6.42 10.48 4.07
CA ALA A 516 -6.43 10.35 5.52
C ALA A 516 -7.83 10.57 6.14
N ARG A 517 -8.69 11.42 5.56
CA ARG A 517 -10.06 11.67 6.05
C ARG A 517 -10.96 10.47 5.74
N ALA A 518 -10.91 9.95 4.52
CA ALA A 518 -11.65 8.74 4.14
C ALA A 518 -11.24 7.54 5.01
N LEU A 519 -9.92 7.31 5.16
CA LEU A 519 -9.39 6.24 6.00
C LEU A 519 -9.78 6.39 7.47
N ARG A 520 -9.77 7.60 8.03
CA ARG A 520 -10.19 7.84 9.43
C ARG A 520 -11.67 7.56 9.62
N ARG A 521 -12.55 8.02 8.71
CA ARG A 521 -13.99 7.75 8.75
C ARG A 521 -14.28 6.25 8.65
N LEU A 522 -13.64 5.56 7.70
CA LEU A 522 -13.81 4.13 7.51
C LEU A 522 -13.31 3.32 8.71
N ARG A 523 -12.15 3.69 9.31
CA ARG A 523 -11.64 3.05 10.53
C ARG A 523 -12.61 3.18 11.71
N THR A 524 -13.17 4.37 11.94
CA THR A 524 -14.17 4.60 13.00
C THR A 524 -15.42 3.74 12.78
N ALA A 525 -15.89 3.60 11.53
CA ALA A 525 -17.04 2.75 11.22
C ALA A 525 -16.71 1.25 11.37
N CYS A 526 -15.50 0.82 11.01
CA CYS A 526 -15.01 -0.55 11.23
C CYS A 526 -14.96 -0.89 12.73
N GLU A 527 -14.45 0.01 13.58
CA GLU A 527 -14.44 -0.20 15.03
C GLU A 527 -15.85 -0.29 15.60
N ARG A 528 -16.76 0.58 15.16
CA ARG A 528 -18.19 0.52 15.54
C ARG A 528 -18.81 -0.82 15.13
N ALA A 529 -18.55 -1.28 13.92
CA ALA A 529 -19.03 -2.59 13.45
C ALA A 529 -18.44 -3.76 14.27
N LYS A 530 -17.13 -3.75 14.57
CA LYS A 530 -16.48 -4.73 15.46
C LYS A 530 -17.16 -4.80 16.83
N ARG A 531 -17.41 -3.63 17.45
CA ARG A 531 -18.14 -3.53 18.74
C ARG A 531 -19.55 -4.11 18.62
N THR A 532 -20.28 -3.80 17.53
CA THR A 532 -21.62 -4.36 17.26
C THR A 532 -21.58 -5.88 17.06
N LEU A 533 -20.60 -6.43 16.35
CA LEU A 533 -20.45 -7.86 16.11
C LEU A 533 -20.13 -8.68 17.37
N SER A 534 -19.66 -8.02 18.44
CA SER A 534 -19.41 -8.68 19.72
C SER A 534 -20.71 -9.09 20.43
N SER A 535 -21.84 -8.44 20.14
CA SER A 535 -23.17 -8.81 20.65
C SER A 535 -24.10 -9.33 19.54
N GLY A 536 -24.16 -8.66 18.39
CA GLY A 536 -24.97 -9.02 17.22
C GLY A 536 -24.30 -10.02 16.27
N ALA A 537 -25.09 -10.76 15.49
CA ALA A 537 -24.60 -11.71 14.48
C ALA A 537 -24.17 -11.04 13.16
N GLN A 538 -24.58 -9.80 12.94
CA GLN A 538 -24.26 -8.98 11.77
C GLN A 538 -24.18 -7.49 12.15
N ALA A 539 -23.47 -6.71 11.35
CA ALA A 539 -23.37 -5.25 11.46
C ALA A 539 -23.33 -4.62 10.06
N THR A 540 -23.86 -3.40 9.94
CA THR A 540 -23.78 -2.61 8.70
C THR A 540 -22.77 -1.48 8.89
N ILE A 541 -21.87 -1.34 7.92
CA ILE A 541 -20.96 -0.21 7.76
C ILE A 541 -21.56 0.67 6.67
N GLU A 542 -21.91 1.91 7.01
CA GLU A 542 -22.55 2.87 6.12
C GLU A 542 -21.88 4.23 6.32
N ILE A 543 -21.40 4.82 5.23
CA ILE A 543 -20.65 6.08 5.22
C ILE A 543 -20.95 6.84 3.94
N ASP A 544 -21.71 7.93 4.06
CA ASP A 544 -22.04 8.82 2.94
C ASP A 544 -20.79 9.57 2.46
N SER A 545 -20.64 9.70 1.14
CA SER A 545 -19.52 10.39 0.48
C SER A 545 -18.17 10.01 1.09
N LEU A 546 -17.86 8.71 1.16
CA LEU A 546 -16.65 8.19 1.78
C LEU A 546 -15.40 8.69 1.07
N PHE A 547 -15.39 8.63 -0.27
CA PHE A 547 -14.27 9.07 -1.10
C PHE A 547 -14.77 9.50 -2.49
N ASP A 548 -14.33 10.67 -2.96
CA ASP A 548 -14.66 11.22 -4.29
C ASP A 548 -16.17 11.17 -4.64
N GLY A 549 -17.01 11.64 -3.71
CA GLY A 549 -18.47 11.66 -3.86
C GLY A 549 -19.18 10.33 -3.59
N GLU A 550 -18.48 9.19 -3.62
CA GLU A 550 -19.07 7.85 -3.55
C GLU A 550 -19.46 7.45 -2.12
N ASP A 551 -20.70 7.01 -1.94
CA ASP A 551 -21.16 6.39 -0.70
C ASP A 551 -20.59 4.96 -0.53
N PHE A 552 -20.39 4.54 0.71
CA PHE A 552 -20.02 3.15 1.02
C PHE A 552 -20.97 2.51 2.01
N THR A 553 -21.72 1.50 1.54
CA THR A 553 -22.55 0.62 2.37
C THR A 553 -22.10 -0.84 2.25
N MET A 554 -21.99 -1.55 3.38
CA MET A 554 -21.64 -2.97 3.44
C MET A 554 -22.17 -3.63 4.71
N SER A 555 -22.90 -4.74 4.58
CA SER A 555 -23.19 -5.66 5.68
C SER A 555 -22.05 -6.66 5.89
N ILE A 556 -21.60 -6.85 7.13
CA ILE A 556 -20.66 -7.89 7.53
C ILE A 556 -21.25 -8.78 8.63
N THR A 557 -21.05 -10.10 8.52
CA THR A 557 -21.47 -11.08 9.54
C THR A 557 -20.35 -11.33 10.54
N ARG A 558 -20.71 -11.79 11.75
CA ARG A 558 -19.73 -12.19 12.78
C ARG A 558 -18.80 -13.28 12.25
N ALA A 559 -19.34 -14.31 11.59
CA ALA A 559 -18.54 -15.37 10.97
C ALA A 559 -17.48 -14.80 10.00
N ARG A 560 -17.86 -13.85 9.14
CA ARG A 560 -16.91 -13.23 8.21
C ARG A 560 -15.84 -12.41 8.92
N PHE A 561 -16.18 -11.70 9.99
CA PHE A 561 -15.21 -10.99 10.84
C PHE A 561 -14.27 -11.95 11.59
N GLU A 562 -14.78 -13.10 12.06
CA GLU A 562 -13.97 -14.14 12.70
C GLU A 562 -13.00 -14.78 11.69
N ASP A 563 -13.42 -15.05 10.45
CA ASP A 563 -12.55 -15.57 9.39
C ASP A 563 -11.41 -14.60 9.04
N LEU A 564 -11.72 -13.30 8.89
CA LEU A 564 -10.73 -12.26 8.57
C LEU A 564 -9.65 -12.14 9.65
N ASN A 565 -9.99 -12.44 10.90
CA ASN A 565 -9.11 -12.32 12.05
C ASN A 565 -8.61 -13.67 12.57
N ALA A 566 -8.91 -14.78 11.90
CA ALA A 566 -8.64 -16.12 12.41
C ALA A 566 -7.17 -16.37 12.80
N LYS A 567 -6.22 -15.83 12.02
CA LYS A 567 -4.78 -15.89 12.35
C LYS A 567 -4.47 -15.11 13.62
N ALA A 568 -4.91 -13.85 13.71
CA ALA A 568 -4.65 -12.97 14.84
C ALA A 568 -5.29 -13.50 16.14
N PHE A 569 -6.53 -14.01 16.06
CA PHE A 569 -7.23 -14.66 17.18
C PHE A 569 -6.56 -15.96 17.62
N SER A 570 -5.96 -16.74 16.70
CA SER A 570 -5.22 -17.95 17.07
C SER A 570 -3.89 -17.61 17.74
N GLY A 571 -3.22 -16.54 17.28
CA GLY A 571 -1.97 -16.05 17.85
C GLY A 571 -2.08 -15.66 19.34
N THR A 572 -3.26 -15.24 19.82
CA THR A 572 -3.43 -14.93 21.26
C THR A 572 -3.30 -16.15 22.18
N ILE A 573 -3.36 -17.37 21.64
CA ILE A 573 -3.19 -18.60 22.44
C ILE A 573 -1.70 -18.95 22.66
N GLU A 574 -0.80 -18.47 21.80
CA GLU A 574 0.64 -18.76 21.92
C GLU A 574 1.26 -18.14 23.19
N PRO A 575 1.00 -16.86 23.55
CA PRO A 575 1.38 -16.31 24.85
C PRO A 575 0.77 -17.06 26.04
N VAL A 576 -0.49 -17.52 25.95
CA VAL A 576 -1.13 -18.30 27.03
C VAL A 576 -0.42 -19.65 27.23
N ALA A 577 0.04 -20.30 26.16
CA ALA A 577 0.87 -21.50 26.28
C ALA A 577 2.27 -21.20 26.85
N GLN A 578 2.86 -20.07 26.45
CA GLN A 578 4.19 -19.65 26.91
C GLN A 578 4.19 -19.27 28.40
N VAL A 579 3.17 -18.57 28.91
CA VAL A 579 3.11 -18.18 30.33
C VAL A 579 2.99 -19.38 31.26
N LEU A 580 2.22 -20.40 30.86
CA LEU A 580 2.09 -21.66 31.60
C LEU A 580 3.41 -22.43 31.66
N LYS A 581 4.15 -22.44 30.54
CA LYS A 581 5.48 -23.06 30.44
C LYS A 581 6.51 -22.32 31.29
N ASP A 582 6.57 -20.99 31.20
CA ASP A 582 7.52 -20.15 31.96
C ASP A 582 7.24 -20.21 33.47
N ALA A 583 5.98 -20.33 33.89
CA ALA A 583 5.59 -20.54 35.29
C ALA A 583 5.71 -22.01 35.77
N ALA A 584 5.99 -22.96 34.87
CA ALA A 584 5.94 -24.40 35.12
C ALA A 584 4.61 -24.91 35.73
N ILE A 585 3.48 -24.33 35.31
CA ILE A 585 2.13 -24.66 35.81
C ILE A 585 1.30 -25.31 34.69
N GLU A 586 0.71 -26.46 34.98
CA GLU A 586 -0.21 -27.14 34.05
C GLU A 586 -1.54 -26.39 33.92
N LYS A 587 -2.20 -26.51 32.75
CA LYS A 587 -3.53 -25.92 32.47
C LYS A 587 -4.57 -26.17 33.56
N LYS A 588 -4.57 -27.38 34.13
CA LYS A 588 -5.51 -27.83 35.18
C LYS A 588 -5.25 -27.19 36.55
N ALA A 589 -4.03 -26.71 36.79
CA ALA A 589 -3.62 -26.07 38.03
C ALA A 589 -3.81 -24.54 38.02
N VAL A 590 -4.34 -23.98 36.93
CA VAL A 590 -4.94 -22.63 36.92
C VAL A 590 -6.32 -22.72 37.55
N ASP A 591 -6.60 -21.93 38.59
CA ASP A 591 -7.88 -21.89 39.30
C ASP A 591 -8.89 -20.98 38.59
N GLU A 592 -8.49 -19.79 38.14
CA GLU A 592 -9.39 -18.79 37.52
C GLU A 592 -8.74 -18.09 36.30
N ILE A 593 -9.57 -17.63 35.36
CA ILE A 593 -9.12 -16.97 34.11
C ILE A 593 -9.91 -15.67 33.96
N VAL A 594 -9.25 -14.55 34.27
CA VAL A 594 -9.87 -13.22 34.35
C VAL A 594 -9.66 -12.48 33.03
N LEU A 595 -10.74 -11.92 32.48
CA LEU A 595 -10.72 -11.16 31.24
C LEU A 595 -10.59 -9.66 31.49
N VAL A 596 -9.64 -9.03 30.80
CA VAL A 596 -9.31 -7.60 30.91
C VAL A 596 -9.13 -7.01 29.50
N GLY A 597 -9.45 -5.73 29.33
CA GLY A 597 -9.36 -5.05 28.04
C GLY A 597 -10.58 -5.31 27.13
N GLY A 598 -11.08 -4.24 26.50
CA GLY A 598 -12.35 -4.27 25.77
C GLY A 598 -12.43 -5.24 24.59
N SER A 599 -11.30 -5.69 24.03
CA SER A 599 -11.30 -6.66 22.93
C SER A 599 -11.60 -8.09 23.40
N THR A 600 -11.48 -8.39 24.71
CA THR A 600 -11.96 -9.67 25.28
C THR A 600 -13.47 -9.85 25.17
N ARG A 601 -14.23 -8.80 24.88
CA ARG A 601 -15.68 -8.86 24.62
C ARG A 601 -16.02 -9.64 23.34
N ILE A 602 -15.05 -9.92 22.46
CA ILE A 602 -15.24 -10.70 21.23
C ILE A 602 -15.55 -12.18 21.57
N PRO A 603 -16.72 -12.73 21.16
CA PRO A 603 -17.11 -14.10 21.51
C PRO A 603 -16.13 -15.18 21.07
N LYS A 604 -15.47 -15.01 19.92
CA LYS A 604 -14.47 -15.96 19.40
C LYS A 604 -13.22 -16.07 20.27
N ILE A 605 -12.74 -14.96 20.84
CA ILE A 605 -11.62 -14.93 21.78
C ILE A 605 -11.98 -15.71 23.04
N GLN A 606 -13.16 -15.45 23.62
CA GLN A 606 -13.65 -16.17 24.80
C GLN A 606 -13.82 -17.67 24.51
N LYS A 607 -14.32 -18.02 23.32
CA LYS A 607 -14.47 -19.42 22.90
C LYS A 607 -13.11 -20.11 22.78
N LEU A 608 -12.14 -19.52 22.07
CA LEU A 608 -10.79 -20.09 21.92
C LEU A 608 -10.08 -20.27 23.27
N LEU A 609 -10.21 -19.30 24.18
CA LEU A 609 -9.59 -19.38 25.51
C LEU A 609 -10.25 -20.47 26.38
N SER A 610 -11.59 -20.57 26.35
CA SER A 610 -12.31 -21.63 27.06
C SER A 610 -11.99 -23.02 26.49
N GLU A 611 -11.93 -23.16 25.15
CA GLU A 611 -11.51 -24.39 24.47
C GLU A 611 -10.06 -24.77 24.81
N PHE A 612 -9.14 -23.81 24.93
CA PHE A 612 -7.76 -24.07 25.34
C PHE A 612 -7.65 -24.58 26.79
N PHE A 613 -8.59 -24.22 27.67
CA PHE A 613 -8.69 -24.72 29.05
C PHE A 613 -9.81 -25.77 29.20
N ASP A 614 -9.97 -26.66 28.23
CA ASP A 614 -10.86 -27.84 28.29
C ASP A 614 -12.33 -27.52 28.63
N GLY A 615 -12.84 -26.38 28.15
CA GLY A 615 -14.21 -25.92 28.37
C GLY A 615 -14.43 -25.16 29.67
N LYS A 616 -13.36 -24.79 30.39
CA LYS A 616 -13.44 -24.06 31.65
C LYS A 616 -14.16 -22.72 31.50
N LYS A 617 -14.99 -22.40 32.50
CA LYS A 617 -15.71 -21.12 32.60
C LYS A 617 -14.70 -19.97 32.83
N LEU A 618 -14.82 -18.93 32.02
CA LEU A 618 -14.03 -17.69 32.16
C LEU A 618 -14.67 -16.77 33.21
N GLU A 619 -13.84 -16.07 33.96
CA GLU A 619 -14.24 -15.19 35.05
C GLU A 619 -14.55 -13.77 34.53
N LYS A 620 -15.67 -13.21 35.00
CA LYS A 620 -16.33 -12.02 34.42
C LYS A 620 -16.99 -11.12 35.48
N SER A 621 -16.66 -11.30 36.75
CA SER A 621 -17.13 -10.46 37.87
C SER A 621 -16.68 -9.00 37.77
N ILE A 622 -15.49 -8.75 37.21
CA ILE A 622 -14.93 -7.39 37.04
C ILE A 622 -15.30 -6.79 35.67
N ASN A 623 -15.37 -5.46 35.60
CA ASN A 623 -15.53 -4.75 34.33
C ASN A 623 -14.17 -4.71 33.59
N PRO A 624 -14.04 -5.34 32.40
CA PRO A 624 -12.76 -5.45 31.70
C PRO A 624 -12.19 -4.10 31.24
N ASP A 625 -13.03 -3.07 31.09
CA ASP A 625 -12.60 -1.74 30.65
C ASP A 625 -12.13 -0.83 31.81
N GLU A 626 -12.39 -1.20 33.07
CA GLU A 626 -12.14 -0.37 34.26
C GLU A 626 -11.16 -1.01 35.25
N ALA A 627 -10.96 -2.34 35.21
CA ALA A 627 -10.20 -3.10 36.20
C ALA A 627 -8.76 -2.60 36.41
N VAL A 628 -8.05 -2.29 35.32
CA VAL A 628 -6.67 -1.75 35.38
C VAL A 628 -6.63 -0.42 36.12
N ALA A 629 -7.53 0.51 35.79
CA ALA A 629 -7.63 1.81 36.45
C ALA A 629 -8.07 1.70 37.92
N TYR A 630 -8.97 0.75 38.23
CA TYR A 630 -9.39 0.46 39.60
C TYR A 630 -8.21 -0.04 40.45
N GLY A 631 -7.43 -1.01 39.96
CA GLY A 631 -6.24 -1.51 40.65
C GLY A 631 -5.18 -0.43 40.88
N ALA A 632 -4.97 0.45 39.90
CA ALA A 632 -4.09 1.62 40.05
C ALA A 632 -4.59 2.59 41.13
N ALA A 633 -5.89 2.86 41.18
CA ALA A 633 -6.50 3.73 42.19
C ALA A 633 -6.40 3.14 43.61
N VAL A 634 -6.58 1.82 43.76
CA VAL A 634 -6.35 1.09 45.02
C VAL A 634 -4.89 1.23 45.46
N GLN A 635 -3.94 0.97 44.57
CA GLN A 635 -2.51 1.08 44.86
C GLN A 635 -2.12 2.52 45.25
N ALA A 636 -2.71 3.54 44.61
CA ALA A 636 -2.54 4.94 44.97
C ALA A 636 -3.16 5.27 46.35
N GLY A 637 -4.30 4.66 46.70
CA GLY A 637 -4.92 4.77 48.01
C GLY A 637 -4.03 4.23 49.13
N ILE A 638 -3.39 3.07 48.91
CA ILE A 638 -2.43 2.45 49.84
C ILE A 638 -1.18 3.32 49.97
N LEU A 639 -0.53 3.67 48.86
CA LEU A 639 0.72 4.45 48.85
C LEU A 639 0.54 5.90 49.36
N SER A 640 -0.68 6.44 49.33
CA SER A 640 -0.99 7.76 49.91
C SER A 640 -1.39 7.71 51.39
N GLY A 641 -1.45 6.52 52.01
CA GLY A 641 -1.88 6.33 53.40
C GLY A 641 -3.36 6.59 53.64
N LYS A 642 -4.18 6.71 52.58
CA LYS A 642 -5.62 7.00 52.68
C LYS A 642 -6.49 5.75 52.70
N ALA A 643 -6.01 4.63 52.17
CA ALA A 643 -6.71 3.35 52.23
C ALA A 643 -6.43 2.64 53.57
N THR A 644 -7.17 3.01 54.61
CA THR A 644 -7.06 2.48 55.98
C THR A 644 -7.95 1.25 56.24
N SER A 645 -8.68 0.77 55.23
CA SER A 645 -9.52 -0.42 55.30
C SER A 645 -8.71 -1.69 55.59
N ALA A 646 -9.25 -2.59 56.41
CA ALA A 646 -8.63 -3.88 56.73
C ALA A 646 -8.36 -4.73 55.47
N GLU A 647 -9.16 -4.57 54.40
CA GLU A 647 -8.98 -5.26 53.12
C GLU A 647 -7.72 -4.82 52.36
N THR A 648 -7.32 -3.56 52.50
CA THR A 648 -6.18 -2.96 51.79
C THR A 648 -4.88 -2.95 52.60
N ALA A 649 -4.95 -3.17 53.92
CA ALA A 649 -3.79 -3.11 54.82
C ALA A 649 -2.72 -4.19 54.54
N ASP A 650 -3.15 -5.40 54.13
CA ASP A 650 -2.28 -6.55 53.92
C ASP A 650 -1.93 -6.81 52.44
N LEU A 651 -2.26 -5.86 51.54
CA LEU A 651 -2.04 -6.04 50.11
C LEU A 651 -0.56 -5.87 49.75
N LEU A 652 0.11 -6.98 49.45
CA LEU A 652 1.50 -7.00 49.01
C LEU A 652 1.59 -7.38 47.53
N LEU A 653 2.32 -6.56 46.77
CA LEU A 653 2.50 -6.72 45.33
C LEU A 653 3.95 -7.10 45.01
N LEU A 654 4.13 -8.27 44.39
CA LEU A 654 5.42 -8.80 43.95
C LEU A 654 5.41 -8.97 42.43
N ASP A 655 5.80 -7.90 41.73
CA ASP A 655 5.92 -7.86 40.27
C ASP A 655 7.28 -8.45 39.81
N VAL A 656 7.51 -8.59 38.50
CA VAL A 656 8.72 -9.23 37.94
C VAL A 656 9.38 -8.41 36.82
N VAL A 657 10.68 -8.62 36.62
CA VAL A 657 11.44 -8.08 35.48
C VAL A 657 10.95 -8.74 34.17
N PRO A 658 10.47 -8.00 33.16
CA PRO A 658 9.86 -8.59 31.96
C PRO A 658 10.87 -9.19 30.97
N LEU A 659 12.08 -8.61 30.89
CA LEU A 659 13.17 -8.98 29.99
C LEU A 659 14.51 -8.96 30.74
N SER A 660 15.36 -9.95 30.48
CA SER A 660 16.66 -10.13 31.09
C SER A 660 17.55 -8.89 30.93
N LEU A 661 18.20 -8.48 32.02
CA LEU A 661 19.10 -7.33 32.09
C LEU A 661 20.53 -7.83 32.24
N GLY A 662 21.47 -7.26 31.49
CA GLY A 662 22.85 -7.72 31.47
C GLY A 662 23.82 -6.75 30.81
N VAL A 663 25.04 -7.21 30.56
CA VAL A 663 26.08 -6.44 29.85
C VAL A 663 26.57 -7.15 28.60
N ALA A 664 27.24 -6.42 27.71
CA ALA A 664 28.06 -7.03 26.67
C ALA A 664 29.38 -7.57 27.24
N MET A 665 29.75 -8.78 26.84
CA MET A 665 31.10 -9.34 26.97
C MET A 665 31.89 -9.16 25.67
N GLU A 666 33.19 -9.51 25.70
CA GLU A 666 34.02 -9.61 24.51
C GLU A 666 33.33 -10.43 23.40
N GLY A 667 33.45 -9.97 22.14
CA GLY A 667 32.71 -10.54 21.02
C GLY A 667 31.25 -10.11 20.90
N ASN A 668 30.83 -9.08 21.66
CA ASN A 668 29.46 -8.54 21.68
C ASN A 668 28.38 -9.55 22.14
N ILE A 669 28.78 -10.44 23.06
CA ILE A 669 27.92 -11.51 23.58
C ILE A 669 27.18 -11.02 24.83
N PHE A 670 25.87 -11.20 24.86
CA PHE A 670 25.02 -10.79 25.98
C PHE A 670 25.22 -11.70 27.21
N ALA A 671 25.52 -11.08 28.34
CA ALA A 671 25.67 -11.72 29.63
C ALA A 671 24.58 -11.26 30.60
N SER A 672 23.51 -12.05 30.70
CA SER A 672 22.44 -11.83 31.69
C SER A 672 22.99 -11.78 33.12
N VAL A 673 22.49 -10.82 33.90
CA VAL A 673 22.79 -10.58 35.32
C VAL A 673 21.51 -10.67 36.15
N VAL A 674 20.41 -10.11 35.64
CA VAL A 674 19.06 -10.26 36.19
C VAL A 674 18.19 -10.95 35.13
N PRO A 675 17.90 -12.26 35.25
CA PRO A 675 17.03 -12.97 34.30
C PRO A 675 15.59 -12.42 34.30
N ARG A 676 14.90 -12.51 33.16
CA ARG A 676 13.45 -12.28 33.11
C ARG A 676 12.69 -13.17 34.11
N GLY A 677 11.57 -12.68 34.63
CA GLY A 677 10.80 -13.34 35.68
C GLY A 677 11.38 -13.17 37.10
N THR A 678 12.54 -12.52 37.28
CA THR A 678 13.04 -12.20 38.63
C THR A 678 12.11 -11.19 39.31
N THR A 679 11.67 -11.48 40.54
CA THR A 679 10.81 -10.58 41.33
C THR A 679 11.47 -9.24 41.62
N CYS A 680 10.72 -8.15 41.51
CA CYS A 680 11.12 -6.79 41.85
C CYS A 680 10.62 -6.39 43.26
N PRO A 681 11.39 -5.62 44.05
CA PRO A 681 12.74 -5.12 43.76
C PRO A 681 13.80 -6.22 43.90
N THR A 682 14.92 -6.11 43.18
CA THR A 682 16.01 -7.11 43.23
C THR A 682 17.39 -6.48 43.11
N LEU A 683 18.37 -7.11 43.76
CA LEU A 683 19.78 -6.76 43.64
C LEU A 683 20.55 -8.02 43.20
N LYS A 684 21.24 -7.93 42.07
CA LYS A 684 22.15 -8.96 41.57
C LYS A 684 23.55 -8.39 41.38
N LYS A 685 24.56 -9.24 41.51
CA LYS A 685 25.97 -8.86 41.36
C LYS A 685 26.66 -9.79 40.38
N ARG A 686 27.55 -9.24 39.55
CA ARG A 686 28.43 -10.00 38.67
C ARG A 686 29.79 -9.33 38.61
N THR A 687 30.84 -10.13 38.72
CA THR A 687 32.22 -9.65 38.68
C THR A 687 32.78 -9.73 37.26
N PHE A 688 33.49 -8.69 36.86
CA PHE A 688 34.22 -8.55 35.61
C PHE A 688 35.70 -8.22 35.91
N THR A 689 36.55 -8.24 34.89
CA THR A 689 37.99 -7.97 35.01
C THR A 689 38.54 -7.31 33.75
N THR A 690 39.78 -6.83 33.81
CA THR A 690 40.51 -6.24 32.68
C THR A 690 41.03 -7.30 31.72
N VAL A 691 41.07 -6.96 30.43
CA VAL A 691 41.56 -7.86 29.36
C VAL A 691 42.99 -7.53 28.90
N ALA A 692 43.53 -6.38 29.32
CA ALA A 692 44.88 -5.95 29.02
C ALA A 692 45.64 -5.48 30.27
N ASP A 693 46.96 -5.67 30.25
CA ASP A 693 47.85 -5.18 31.31
C ASP A 693 47.79 -3.65 31.42
N ASN A 694 47.72 -3.15 32.66
CA ASN A 694 47.63 -1.73 33.01
C ASN A 694 46.42 -1.00 32.39
N GLN A 695 45.36 -1.72 32.03
CA GLN A 695 44.12 -1.14 31.51
C GLN A 695 43.46 -0.23 32.56
N GLN A 696 43.48 1.09 32.32
CA GLN A 696 42.92 2.09 33.24
C GLN A 696 41.43 2.39 33.02
N THR A 697 40.84 1.92 31.92
CA THR A 697 39.45 2.21 31.55
C THR A 697 38.71 0.93 31.15
N VAL A 698 37.50 0.74 31.68
CA VAL A 698 36.58 -0.32 31.26
C VAL A 698 35.22 0.31 30.97
N GLN A 699 34.67 0.02 29.79
CA GLN A 699 33.31 0.38 29.42
C GLN A 699 32.36 -0.78 29.77
N PHE A 700 31.17 -0.43 30.25
CA PHE A 700 30.09 -1.36 30.55
C PHE A 700 28.86 -1.01 29.70
N PRO A 701 28.74 -1.55 28.48
CA PRO A 701 27.51 -1.50 27.69
C PRO A 701 26.43 -2.35 28.36
N VAL A 702 25.29 -1.74 28.71
CA VAL A 702 24.16 -2.39 29.39
C VAL A 702 23.04 -2.65 28.39
N TYR A 703 22.48 -3.87 28.41
CA TYR A 703 21.46 -4.32 27.48
C TYR A 703 20.27 -4.99 28.18
N GLN A 704 19.13 -4.96 27.50
CA GLN A 704 17.90 -5.67 27.87
C GLN A 704 17.40 -6.54 26.72
N GLY A 705 17.14 -7.83 26.99
CA GLY A 705 16.60 -8.79 26.03
C GLY A 705 17.10 -10.21 26.24
N GLU A 706 16.61 -11.16 25.43
CA GLU A 706 16.90 -12.59 25.56
C GLU A 706 17.88 -13.13 24.50
N ARG A 707 18.39 -12.28 23.61
CA ARG A 707 19.22 -12.70 22.47
C ARG A 707 20.69 -12.81 22.89
N THR A 708 21.44 -13.72 22.26
CA THR A 708 22.85 -13.94 22.59
C THR A 708 23.78 -12.87 22.01
N ASN A 709 23.46 -12.26 20.86
CA ASN A 709 24.18 -11.12 20.31
C ASN A 709 23.57 -9.83 20.86
N CYS A 710 24.37 -8.92 21.40
CA CYS A 710 23.87 -7.66 21.94
C CYS A 710 23.27 -6.74 20.86
N GLU A 711 23.65 -6.86 19.58
CA GLU A 711 23.00 -6.14 18.46
C GLU A 711 21.52 -6.48 18.30
N ASP A 712 21.08 -7.67 18.74
CA ASP A 712 19.69 -8.11 18.70
C ASP A 712 18.89 -7.71 19.97
N ASN A 713 19.54 -7.09 20.96
CA ASN A 713 18.93 -6.66 22.22
C ASN A 713 18.79 -5.13 22.27
N THR A 714 17.96 -4.62 23.18
CA THR A 714 17.83 -3.17 23.41
C THR A 714 19.01 -2.67 24.24
N SER A 715 19.80 -1.74 23.72
CA SER A 715 20.79 -1.01 24.52
C SER A 715 20.08 -0.08 25.50
N LEU A 716 20.46 -0.14 26.78
CA LEU A 716 19.97 0.74 27.83
C LEU A 716 20.94 1.91 28.10
N GLY A 717 22.13 1.86 27.52
CA GLY A 717 23.19 2.84 27.71
C GLY A 717 24.54 2.19 28.02
N GLU A 718 25.55 3.02 28.18
CA GLU A 718 26.90 2.60 28.57
C GLU A 718 27.48 3.57 29.59
N PHE A 719 28.42 3.07 30.40
CA PHE A 719 29.19 3.91 31.32
C PHE A 719 30.63 3.43 31.40
N THR A 720 31.55 4.36 31.67
CA THR A 720 32.99 4.07 31.76
C THR A 720 33.44 4.12 33.22
N LEU A 721 34.07 3.05 33.69
CA LEU A 721 34.79 3.03 34.96
C LEU A 721 36.26 3.40 34.71
N ALA A 722 36.68 4.54 35.26
CA ALA A 722 38.03 5.07 35.13
C ALA A 722 38.38 6.01 36.31
N PRO A 723 39.65 6.15 36.71
CA PRO A 723 40.78 5.28 36.37
C PRO A 723 40.84 4.04 37.27
N ILE A 724 41.03 2.87 36.65
CA ILE A 724 41.37 1.60 37.31
C ILE A 724 42.87 1.61 37.67
N PRO A 725 43.31 1.10 38.83
CA PRO A 725 44.74 1.01 39.17
C PRO A 725 45.51 0.12 38.17
N PRO A 726 46.81 0.38 37.93
CA PRO A 726 47.62 -0.47 37.07
C PRO A 726 47.81 -1.86 37.69
N MET A 727 47.24 -2.88 37.05
CA MET A 727 47.30 -4.31 37.40
C MET A 727 47.49 -5.13 36.12
N ARG A 728 47.82 -6.42 36.21
CA ARG A 728 47.83 -7.30 35.03
C ARG A 728 46.42 -7.61 34.54
N ALA A 729 46.31 -8.05 33.29
CA ALA A 729 45.06 -8.60 32.75
C ALA A 729 44.54 -9.72 33.66
N GLY A 730 43.24 -9.68 34.00
CA GLY A 730 42.60 -10.65 34.89
C GLY A 730 42.75 -10.41 36.40
N GLU A 731 43.59 -9.47 36.85
CA GLU A 731 43.79 -9.19 38.29
C GLU A 731 42.74 -8.23 38.87
N ALA A 732 42.24 -7.28 38.08
CA ALA A 732 41.28 -6.28 38.56
C ALA A 732 39.90 -6.90 38.86
N VAL A 733 39.33 -6.60 40.03
CA VAL A 733 38.03 -7.14 40.48
C VAL A 733 36.96 -6.04 40.37
N LEU A 734 36.19 -6.08 39.28
CA LEU A 734 35.17 -5.09 38.94
C LEU A 734 33.78 -5.64 39.30
N GLU A 735 33.24 -5.30 40.47
CA GLU A 735 31.90 -5.74 40.89
C GLU A 735 30.82 -4.83 40.29
N CYS A 736 30.08 -5.35 39.29
CA CYS A 736 28.86 -4.71 38.80
C CYS A 736 27.66 -5.17 39.61
N VAL A 737 26.93 -4.21 40.17
CA VAL A 737 25.67 -4.38 40.91
C VAL A 737 24.53 -3.87 40.03
N PHE A 738 23.56 -4.74 39.76
CA PHE A 738 22.31 -4.42 39.08
C PHE A 738 21.22 -4.34 40.16
N GLU A 739 20.69 -3.14 40.37
CA GLU A 739 19.62 -2.81 41.31
C GLU A 739 18.37 -2.46 40.49
N VAL A 740 17.30 -3.26 40.62
CA VAL A 740 16.00 -2.98 39.99
C VAL A 740 15.01 -2.59 41.09
N ASP A 741 14.42 -1.41 40.96
CA ASP A 741 13.52 -0.84 41.97
C ASP A 741 12.08 -1.39 41.90
N VAL A 742 11.20 -0.84 42.76
CA VAL A 742 9.77 -1.21 42.82
C VAL A 742 8.93 -0.75 41.62
N ASN A 743 9.50 0.05 40.70
CA ASN A 743 8.87 0.48 39.45
C ASN A 743 9.37 -0.36 38.25
N GLY A 744 10.37 -1.22 38.47
CA GLY A 744 11.08 -1.95 37.42
C GLY A 744 12.19 -1.13 36.73
N ILE A 745 12.67 -0.05 37.38
CA ILE A 745 13.73 0.82 36.84
C ILE A 745 15.10 0.32 37.31
N LEU A 746 16.05 0.20 36.39
CA LEU A 746 17.39 -0.31 36.59
C LEU A 746 18.40 0.80 36.91
N LYS A 747 19.21 0.53 37.93
CA LYS A 747 20.44 1.25 38.26
C LYS A 747 21.60 0.26 38.27
N VAL A 748 22.66 0.54 37.51
CA VAL A 748 23.87 -0.29 37.46
C VAL A 748 25.03 0.48 38.07
N THR A 749 25.71 -0.12 39.05
CA THR A 749 26.92 0.44 39.68
C THR A 749 28.07 -0.54 39.50
N ALA A 750 29.18 -0.14 38.86
CA ALA A 750 30.43 -0.90 38.85
C ALA A 750 31.40 -0.32 39.87
N THR A 751 31.96 -1.18 40.75
CA THR A 751 32.95 -0.79 41.76
C THR A 751 34.19 -1.66 41.65
N GLU A 752 35.37 -1.05 41.50
CA GLU A 752 36.66 -1.74 41.59
C GLU A 752 37.00 -1.95 43.07
N LYS A 753 37.22 -3.20 43.49
CA LYS A 753 37.29 -3.58 44.92
C LYS A 753 38.51 -3.04 45.66
N THR A 754 39.63 -2.83 44.98
CA THR A 754 40.93 -2.51 45.61
C THR A 754 41.05 -1.02 45.93
N SER A 755 40.63 -0.17 45.01
CA SER A 755 40.59 1.29 45.16
C SER A 755 39.27 1.81 45.76
N GLY A 756 38.23 0.97 45.80
CA GLY A 756 36.88 1.36 46.21
C GLY A 756 36.18 2.31 45.24
N ARG A 757 36.77 2.61 44.08
CA ARG A 757 36.21 3.54 43.08
C ARG A 757 34.98 2.94 42.42
N SER A 758 33.88 3.69 42.41
CA SER A 758 32.63 3.31 41.75
C SER A 758 32.28 4.29 40.63
N ALA A 759 31.84 3.75 39.50
CA ALA A 759 31.08 4.46 38.47
C ALA A 759 29.70 3.83 38.36
N ASN A 760 28.67 4.62 38.08
CA ASN A 760 27.32 4.09 37.89
C ASN A 760 26.65 4.71 36.67
N ILE A 761 25.65 3.99 36.16
CA ILE A 761 24.57 4.53 35.35
C ILE A 761 23.28 4.31 36.11
N THR A 762 22.64 5.41 36.50
CA THR A 762 21.18 5.39 36.63
C THR A 762 20.66 5.63 35.22
N ILE A 763 19.76 4.79 34.72
CA ILE A 763 19.28 4.87 33.33
C ILE A 763 18.22 5.99 33.21
N SER A 764 18.53 7.16 33.77
CA SER A 764 17.85 8.43 33.49
C SER A 764 18.53 9.19 32.34
N ASN A 765 19.83 8.96 32.10
CA ASN A 765 20.69 9.89 31.34
C ASN A 765 21.29 9.36 30.02
N SER A 766 20.62 8.49 29.25
CA SER A 766 21.13 8.14 27.91
C SER A 766 20.05 7.89 26.84
N VAL A 767 20.40 8.31 25.61
CA VAL A 767 19.70 8.24 24.30
C VAL A 767 18.17 8.28 24.33
N GLY A 768 17.60 9.41 23.89
CA GLY A 768 16.15 9.58 23.71
C GLY A 768 15.40 10.00 24.98
N LYS A 769 16.10 10.54 25.98
CA LYS A 769 15.55 11.01 27.25
C LYS A 769 15.78 12.51 27.41
N LEU A 770 14.86 13.16 28.12
CA LEU A 770 14.93 14.57 28.45
C LEU A 770 15.84 14.76 29.68
N THR A 771 16.72 15.76 29.66
CA THR A 771 17.43 16.18 30.89
C THR A 771 16.47 16.83 31.88
N THR A 772 16.88 17.01 33.14
CA THR A 772 16.09 17.78 34.12
C THR A 772 15.78 19.19 33.59
N ASP A 773 16.75 19.85 32.96
CA ASP A 773 16.61 21.18 32.37
C ASP A 773 15.60 21.19 31.20
N GLU A 774 15.57 20.12 30.38
CA GLU A 774 14.59 19.96 29.30
C GLU A 774 13.18 19.65 29.84
N ILE A 775 13.07 18.87 30.93
CA ILE A 775 11.81 18.64 31.64
C ILE A 775 11.29 19.95 32.23
N GLU A 776 12.12 20.72 32.92
CA GLU A 776 11.75 22.05 33.45
C GLU A 776 11.32 22.99 32.33
N LYS A 777 12.03 23.00 31.20
CA LYS A 777 11.61 23.77 30.02
C LYS A 777 10.25 23.31 29.50
N MET A 778 10.00 22.01 29.35
CA MET A 778 8.71 21.50 28.87
C MET A 778 7.56 21.75 29.86
N VAL A 779 7.84 21.78 31.18
CA VAL A 779 6.88 22.24 32.19
C VAL A 779 6.55 23.72 32.01
N ASN A 780 7.57 24.57 31.85
CA ASN A 780 7.37 26.01 31.62
C ASN A 780 6.61 26.28 30.31
N ASP A 781 6.95 25.56 29.22
CA ASP A 781 6.23 25.63 27.94
C ASP A 781 4.76 25.18 28.12
N ALA A 782 4.49 24.13 28.90
CA ALA A 782 3.13 23.66 29.21
C ALA A 782 2.34 24.64 30.07
N GLU A 783 2.96 25.31 31.04
CA GLU A 783 2.34 26.40 31.80
C GLU A 783 2.03 27.61 30.91
N GLN A 784 2.90 27.91 29.93
CA GLN A 784 2.64 28.95 28.94
C GLN A 784 1.48 28.58 28.00
N PHE A 785 1.42 27.35 27.50
CA PHE A 785 0.27 26.87 26.70
C PHE A 785 -1.03 26.95 27.50
N LYS A 786 -1.02 26.50 28.77
CA LYS A 786 -2.18 26.62 29.65
C LYS A 786 -2.61 28.07 29.88
N SER A 787 -1.66 29.00 30.06
CA SER A 787 -1.94 30.43 30.19
C SER A 787 -2.59 31.00 28.92
N ASN A 788 -2.13 30.58 27.74
CA ASN A 788 -2.70 30.95 26.45
C ASN A 788 -4.12 30.37 26.26
N ASP A 789 -4.34 29.10 26.63
CA ASP A 789 -5.64 28.44 26.57
C ASP A 789 -6.64 29.09 27.55
N ASP A 790 -6.22 29.39 28.78
CA ASP A 790 -7.01 30.15 29.76
C ASP A 790 -7.35 31.56 29.25
N ALA A 791 -6.42 32.23 28.57
CA ALA A 791 -6.65 33.55 27.97
C ALA A 791 -7.61 33.47 26.78
N PHE A 792 -7.48 32.44 25.93
CA PHE A 792 -8.39 32.15 24.83
C PHE A 792 -9.80 31.84 25.35
N GLN A 793 -9.93 30.99 26.37
CA GLN A 793 -11.21 30.67 27.02
C GLN A 793 -11.87 31.92 27.61
N LYS A 794 -11.14 32.75 28.38
CA LYS A 794 -11.64 34.02 28.92
C LYS A 794 -12.08 35.01 27.83
N LYS A 795 -11.36 35.04 26.69
CA LYS A 795 -11.71 35.84 25.51
C LYS A 795 -12.96 35.31 24.82
N PHE A 796 -13.07 34.00 24.63
CA PHE A 796 -14.22 33.34 24.02
C PHE A 796 -15.48 33.55 24.87
N GLU A 797 -15.40 33.37 26.18
CA GLU A 797 -16.50 33.65 27.12
C GLU A 797 -16.92 35.13 27.08
N ALA A 798 -15.96 36.06 27.10
CA ALA A 798 -16.25 37.49 26.97
C ALA A 798 -16.89 37.85 25.61
N LYS A 799 -16.45 37.18 24.54
CA LYS A 799 -17.02 37.32 23.19
C LYS A 799 -18.48 36.87 23.16
N GLN A 800 -18.77 35.65 23.63
CA GLN A 800 -20.15 35.13 23.70
C GLN A 800 -21.05 35.98 24.62
N GLN A 801 -20.52 36.52 25.72
CA GLN A 801 -21.27 37.42 26.60
C GLN A 801 -21.62 38.74 25.91
N LEU A 802 -20.67 39.33 25.18
CA LEU A 802 -20.90 40.57 24.41
C LEU A 802 -21.89 40.34 23.26
N GLU A 803 -21.74 39.28 22.47
CA GLU A 803 -22.71 38.90 21.41
C GLU A 803 -24.13 38.73 21.97
N SER A 804 -24.27 37.96 23.06
CA SER A 804 -25.55 37.76 23.75
C SER A 804 -26.11 39.05 24.38
N TYR A 805 -25.26 40.00 24.76
CA TYR A 805 -25.70 41.30 25.25
C TYR A 805 -26.14 42.21 24.11
N ILE A 806 -25.42 42.25 22.98
CA ILE A 806 -25.80 43.00 21.78
C ILE A 806 -27.17 42.56 21.29
N GLY A 807 -27.40 41.27 21.05
CA GLY A 807 -28.70 40.77 20.55
C GLY A 807 -29.87 41.16 21.46
N ARG A 808 -29.69 41.11 22.79
CA ARG A 808 -30.71 41.60 23.75
C ARG A 808 -30.96 43.11 23.67
N VAL A 809 -29.93 43.90 23.37
CA VAL A 809 -30.10 45.36 23.21
C VAL A 809 -30.72 45.68 21.85
N GLU A 810 -30.40 44.94 20.79
CA GLU A 810 -31.05 45.05 19.48
C GLU A 810 -32.55 44.74 19.57
N GLU A 811 -32.96 43.69 20.29
CA GLU A 811 -34.37 43.41 20.61
C GLU A 811 -35.04 44.60 21.31
N ILE A 812 -34.40 45.19 22.34
CA ILE A 812 -34.93 46.35 23.08
C ILE A 812 -35.06 47.61 22.19
N VAL A 813 -34.14 47.81 21.24
CA VAL A 813 -34.09 48.99 20.35
C VAL A 813 -35.01 48.85 19.13
N SER A 814 -35.29 47.61 18.70
CA SER A 814 -36.19 47.26 17.61
C SER A 814 -37.65 47.08 18.05
N ASP A 815 -37.93 46.74 19.31
CA ASP A 815 -39.29 46.65 19.85
C ASP A 815 -40.05 47.98 19.69
N PRO A 816 -41.23 48.00 19.02
CA PRO A 816 -41.98 49.24 18.77
C PRO A 816 -42.47 49.96 20.04
N THR A 817 -42.72 49.23 21.13
CA THR A 817 -43.28 49.79 22.37
C THR A 817 -42.22 50.32 23.34
N LEU A 818 -41.02 49.77 23.29
CA LEU A 818 -39.85 50.21 24.06
C LEU A 818 -39.10 51.32 23.32
N SER A 819 -38.93 51.21 22.01
CA SER A 819 -38.24 52.24 21.20
C SER A 819 -38.95 53.60 21.24
N LEU A 820 -40.29 53.65 21.30
CA LEU A 820 -41.07 54.88 21.50
C LEU A 820 -40.80 55.58 22.86
N LYS A 821 -40.25 54.87 23.85
CA LYS A 821 -39.91 55.42 25.17
C LYS A 821 -38.47 55.91 25.26
N LEU A 822 -37.64 55.65 24.24
CA LEU A 822 -36.25 56.10 24.18
C LEU A 822 -36.17 57.47 23.48
N LYS A 823 -35.45 58.42 24.10
CA LYS A 823 -35.17 59.72 23.45
C LYS A 823 -34.32 59.50 22.21
N ARG A 824 -34.66 60.12 21.08
CA ARG A 824 -33.99 59.93 19.78
C ARG A 824 -32.45 60.00 19.85
N ASN A 825 -31.91 61.01 20.53
CA ASN A 825 -30.46 61.19 20.76
C ASN A 825 -29.81 60.05 21.59
N GLN A 826 -30.58 59.40 22.47
CA GLN A 826 -30.11 58.21 23.21
C GLN A 826 -30.18 56.95 22.33
N LYS A 827 -31.21 56.79 21.49
CA LYS A 827 -31.31 55.68 20.53
C LYS A 827 -30.14 55.68 19.54
N GLU A 828 -29.88 56.82 18.89
CA GLU A 828 -28.76 56.99 17.94
C GLU A 828 -27.39 56.66 18.59
N LYS A 829 -27.20 56.98 19.88
CA LYS A 829 -25.97 56.62 20.63
C LYS A 829 -25.86 55.13 20.97
N ILE A 830 -26.98 54.46 21.25
CA ILE A 830 -27.00 53.03 21.49
C ILE A 830 -26.68 52.28 20.19
N GLU A 831 -27.31 52.67 19.07
CA GLU A 831 -27.06 52.10 17.74
C GLU A 831 -25.58 52.25 17.31
N SER A 832 -24.98 53.44 17.52
CA SER A 832 -23.54 53.65 17.29
C SER A 832 -22.68 52.72 18.16
N THR A 833 -23.01 52.57 19.45
CA THR A 833 -22.22 51.74 20.37
C THR A 833 -22.39 50.25 20.09
N ILE A 834 -23.54 49.82 19.56
CA ILE A 834 -23.73 48.46 19.03
C ILE A 834 -22.79 48.24 17.85
N SER A 835 -22.74 49.17 16.89
CA SER A 835 -21.83 49.09 15.74
C SER A 835 -20.36 49.01 16.16
N ASP A 836 -19.93 49.83 17.13
CA ASP A 836 -18.56 49.79 17.68
C ASP A 836 -18.25 48.46 18.38
N ALA A 837 -19.23 47.89 19.10
CA ALA A 837 -19.10 46.61 19.77
C ALA A 837 -19.06 45.43 18.77
N MET A 838 -19.86 45.47 17.69
CA MET A 838 -19.82 44.50 16.59
C MET A 838 -18.49 44.56 15.85
N ALA A 839 -17.99 45.74 15.52
CA ALA A 839 -16.65 45.89 14.92
C ALA A 839 -15.55 45.33 15.85
N THR A 840 -15.69 45.49 17.17
CA THR A 840 -14.76 44.89 18.15
C THR A 840 -14.89 43.35 18.21
N LEU A 841 -16.05 42.77 17.89
CA LEU A 841 -16.24 41.32 17.83
C LEU A 841 -15.62 40.66 16.59
N GLU A 842 -15.50 41.40 15.49
CA GLU A 842 -14.88 40.94 14.24
C GLU A 842 -13.34 40.97 14.29
N ILE A 843 -12.75 41.82 15.14
CA ILE A 843 -11.30 41.92 15.31
C ILE A 843 -10.75 40.67 16.01
N SER A 844 -9.94 39.90 15.29
CA SER A 844 -9.32 38.66 15.78
C SER A 844 -8.35 38.89 16.95
N GLU A 845 -7.79 40.09 17.11
CA GLU A 845 -6.78 40.42 18.13
C GLU A 845 -7.37 40.91 19.48
N SER A 846 -8.64 41.31 19.56
CA SER A 846 -9.22 41.95 20.76
C SER A 846 -9.07 41.11 22.04
N THR A 847 -8.70 41.74 23.15
CA THR A 847 -8.53 41.02 24.42
C THR A 847 -9.87 40.79 25.14
N ALA A 848 -9.87 39.89 26.13
CA ALA A 848 -11.03 39.70 27.01
C ALA A 848 -11.41 40.98 27.78
N GLU A 849 -10.46 41.89 28.00
CA GLU A 849 -10.67 43.16 28.69
C GLU A 849 -11.30 44.21 27.77
N ASP A 850 -10.89 44.27 26.49
CA ASP A 850 -11.51 45.13 25.47
C ASP A 850 -12.98 44.77 25.25
N LEU A 851 -13.28 43.48 25.12
CA LEU A 851 -14.64 42.96 24.95
C LEU A 851 -15.51 43.31 26.17
N LYS A 852 -15.01 43.11 27.40
CA LYS A 852 -15.70 43.52 28.63
C LYS A 852 -15.87 45.03 28.75
N LYS A 853 -14.91 45.83 28.26
CA LYS A 853 -14.99 47.29 28.24
C LYS A 853 -16.09 47.78 27.30
N GLN A 854 -16.24 47.18 26.12
CA GLN A 854 -17.36 47.48 25.21
C GLN A 854 -18.70 47.03 25.79
N GLU A 855 -18.76 45.82 26.38
CA GLU A 855 -19.96 45.34 27.07
C GLU A 855 -20.39 46.31 28.18
N LEU A 856 -19.44 46.81 28.96
CA LEU A 856 -19.70 47.77 30.05
C LEU A 856 -20.12 49.16 29.51
N ALA A 857 -19.55 49.61 28.39
CA ALA A 857 -19.94 50.86 27.74
C ALA A 857 -21.40 50.79 27.25
N LEU A 858 -21.76 49.71 26.54
CA LEU A 858 -23.12 49.46 26.07
C LEU A 858 -24.10 49.31 27.26
N LYS A 859 -23.74 48.53 28.29
CA LYS A 859 -24.51 48.40 29.54
C LYS A 859 -24.80 49.76 30.19
N ARG A 860 -23.81 50.64 30.30
CA ARG A 860 -23.98 51.98 30.90
C ARG A 860 -24.95 52.86 30.11
N LEU A 861 -24.85 52.86 28.77
CA LEU A 861 -25.72 53.65 27.91
C LEU A 861 -27.17 53.14 27.95
N VAL A 862 -27.38 51.83 27.82
CA VAL A 862 -28.70 51.19 27.89
C VAL A 862 -29.34 51.38 29.26
N THR A 863 -28.58 51.19 30.35
CA THR A 863 -29.09 51.40 31.72
C THR A 863 -29.50 52.86 31.92
N LYS A 864 -28.68 53.82 31.48
CA LYS A 864 -29.00 55.26 31.56
C LYS A 864 -30.22 55.64 30.74
N ALA A 865 -30.41 55.06 29.56
CA ALA A 865 -31.57 55.32 28.73
C ALA A 865 -32.85 54.72 29.34
N MET A 866 -32.78 53.49 29.86
CA MET A 866 -33.89 52.83 30.56
C MET A 866 -34.24 53.50 31.90
N SER A 867 -33.28 54.13 32.58
CA SER A 867 -33.51 54.92 33.80
C SER A 867 -33.91 56.37 33.53
N SER A 868 -33.94 56.83 32.26
CA SER A 868 -34.36 58.18 31.86
C SER A 868 -35.88 58.33 31.70
N ARG A 869 -36.66 57.43 32.32
CA ARG A 869 -38.13 57.38 32.27
C ARG A 869 -38.78 58.59 32.94
#